data_AF-Q2SA85-F1
#
_entry.id   AF-Q2SA85-F1
#
_cell.length_a   1.000
_cell.length_b   1.000
_cell.length_c   1.000
_cell.angle_alpha   90.00
_cell.angle_beta   90.00
_cell.angle_gamma   90.00
#
_symmetry.space_group_name_H-M   'P 1'
#
loop_
_entity.id
_entity.type
_entity.pdbx_description
1 polymer ?
#
loop_
_entity_poly.entity_id
_entity_poly.type
_entity_poly.pdbx_seq_one_letter_code
_entity_poly.pdbx_strand_id
1 'polypeptide(L)'
;MFHKNRKVGVFIGTALLASAAQASLPPVQGAPNSRPIEVHEHAIPSQHEAELPPPVMTPTRIRQDFMMMAAKEIAADCDPQDLASLSGSALTQAIQKSDMGCINDLFQARGNVARNLFQESKMVTVAQAIASESSRYQGDNTTGMEQLILYMRAGYFVQWYHSDEVGDYSNNLKQQAATAITAFMNSALNYLHKRENASVMGEALTLVDSSLNQGVFVYDTIYWLQLLQDKAATEDAYARALNSIFTIYFRGHGYDDFKQKVANDSRVAKALYDFIMKNDAWLNDDRSYLVLNATRELGRFLQYDGTRKAVGGWIGGLMDKYPLASDTVNMWALLAGAVELNDPENCSEYDACNVKQRVKEVVLTIRHDCSPTITVNAQAMSTKELASACETLGMRENIFHDMLNTGKQPVADDFNDKLELVVFKNSGAYGDFGWLLFGIDTNNGGMYLEGTPSDPNNQARFIAYQADYAPGEHQVWNLEHEYVHYLDGRFDLYGDFNTGMQVPTVWWTEGLAEYVSKLKDNPGAEDVARREKVALSKILRNTYDDGVDRIYRWGYWSARYMLEQRPSDTTQILSWFRAGDYESFEAWLNSTGQRYDEHFANWLAAVLEGNDDGGDDGDDDGDDGGDDGDDDGGDDGGDDGSDDPRALEPGKPKSLTAGAGSQAYYFMFAPHGTDLLHLLTRGDNGDVSVYVKHDGWPTTTDYDQKSTSGNADNSIQVSSPEGGTYYHVLLTSTAGYSDLCVTVGLNDAPTDCGDTGGGDDGGDSSEGPELLSGKPRSNLESTHGEYYWFFVPAGTRAFELNTWGGRGDVDLYVRNAGWPDASTYDDLSARRSNNERIVVRNPNVGTYYHVWLKTDGGYSGVNLQLTLR
;
A
#
# COMPACT_ATOMS: atom_id res chain seq x y z
N MET A 1 39.70 1.45 -69.30
CA MET A 1 40.61 1.57 -68.15
C MET A 1 40.01 0.75 -67.02
N PHE A 2 40.80 -0.20 -66.51
CA PHE A 2 40.42 -1.56 -66.12
C PHE A 2 39.52 -1.64 -64.87
N HIS A 3 38.28 -2.13 -64.96
CA HIS A 3 37.79 -3.52 -65.06
C HIS A 3 37.42 -4.15 -63.70
N LYS A 4 36.14 -4.51 -63.61
CA LYS A 4 35.58 -5.61 -62.81
C LYS A 4 36.56 -6.77 -62.65
N ASN A 5 36.57 -7.45 -61.49
CA ASN A 5 36.25 -8.88 -61.48
C ASN A 5 35.95 -9.46 -60.09
N ARG A 6 34.83 -10.19 -60.07
CA ARG A 6 34.37 -11.18 -59.09
C ARG A 6 35.34 -12.35 -58.97
N LYS A 7 35.36 -13.01 -57.80
CA LYS A 7 35.03 -14.45 -57.56
C LYS A 7 35.27 -14.76 -56.06
N VAL A 8 34.20 -14.99 -55.28
CA VAL A 8 33.52 -16.28 -54.99
C VAL A 8 34.34 -17.21 -54.10
N GLY A 9 33.80 -17.49 -52.91
CA GLY A 9 34.26 -18.52 -51.97
C GLY A 9 33.38 -18.52 -50.72
N VAL A 10 32.23 -19.18 -50.81
CA VAL A 10 31.24 -19.42 -49.76
C VAL A 10 31.86 -20.24 -48.61
N PHE A 11 31.62 -19.83 -47.36
CA PHE A 11 31.36 -20.78 -46.27
C PHE A 11 30.27 -20.21 -45.37
N ILE A 12 29.20 -20.99 -45.27
CA ILE A 12 28.02 -20.76 -44.43
C ILE A 12 28.44 -21.06 -43.00
N GLY A 13 28.30 -20.08 -42.12
CA GLY A 13 28.41 -20.22 -40.68
C GLY A 13 27.35 -19.33 -40.04
N THR A 14 26.20 -19.92 -39.75
CA THR A 14 25.12 -19.37 -38.93
C THR A 14 25.66 -18.90 -37.59
N ALA A 15 25.61 -17.59 -37.32
CA ALA A 15 25.73 -17.01 -36.00
C ALA A 15 24.40 -16.29 -35.68
N LEU A 16 23.46 -17.07 -35.18
CA LEU A 16 22.43 -16.60 -34.27
C LEU A 16 23.05 -16.58 -32.87
N LEU A 17 22.59 -15.64 -32.03
CA LEU A 17 22.87 -15.41 -30.59
C LEU A 17 23.62 -14.10 -30.30
N ALA A 18 22.83 -13.05 -30.08
CA ALA A 18 23.08 -12.09 -29.02
C ALA A 18 21.72 -11.89 -28.32
N SER A 19 21.53 -12.68 -27.27
CA SER A 19 20.38 -12.69 -26.39
C SER A 19 20.23 -11.32 -25.73
N ALA A 20 19.04 -10.74 -25.81
CA ALA A 20 18.64 -9.65 -24.93
C ALA A 20 18.58 -10.20 -23.51
N ALA A 21 19.55 -9.82 -22.67
CA ALA A 21 19.42 -9.96 -21.22
C ALA A 21 18.50 -8.84 -20.74
N GLN A 22 17.19 -9.10 -20.70
CA GLN A 22 16.27 -8.32 -19.88
C GLN A 22 16.53 -8.72 -18.42
N ALA A 23 17.40 -7.97 -17.75
CA ALA A 23 17.48 -7.99 -16.30
C ALA A 23 16.32 -7.16 -15.76
N SER A 24 15.18 -7.80 -15.50
CA SER A 24 14.07 -7.20 -14.76
C SER A 24 14.48 -6.99 -13.30
N LEU A 25 14.38 -5.75 -12.82
CA LEU A 25 14.28 -5.49 -11.39
C LEU A 25 12.86 -5.89 -10.94
N PRO A 26 12.66 -6.42 -9.71
CA PRO A 26 11.34 -6.41 -9.12
C PRO A 26 10.87 -4.95 -8.92
N PRO A 27 9.58 -4.63 -9.14
CA PRO A 27 9.05 -3.31 -8.87
C PRO A 27 8.95 -3.10 -7.35
N VAL A 28 9.53 -2.01 -6.83
CA VAL A 28 9.24 -1.57 -5.45
C VAL A 28 9.18 -0.04 -5.35
N GLN A 29 7.94 0.41 -5.12
CA GLN A 29 7.47 1.59 -4.39
C GLN A 29 7.74 2.99 -4.98
N GLY A 30 6.75 3.51 -5.68
CA GLY A 30 6.42 4.94 -5.61
C GLY A 30 5.99 5.31 -4.18
N ALA A 31 6.36 6.53 -3.77
CA ALA A 31 6.05 7.30 -2.56
C ALA A 31 5.41 6.61 -1.32
N PRO A 32 5.86 6.94 -0.09
CA PRO A 32 5.12 6.62 1.12
C PRO A 32 3.94 7.59 1.24
N ASN A 33 2.87 7.34 0.48
CA ASN A 33 1.47 7.72 0.75
C ASN A 33 0.55 7.27 -0.40
N SER A 34 0.66 5.99 -0.73
CA SER A 34 -0.41 5.28 -1.41
C SER A 34 -0.51 3.91 -0.77
N ARG A 35 -1.73 3.45 -0.50
CA ARG A 35 -2.03 2.01 -0.32
C ARG A 35 -1.26 1.22 -1.39
N PRO A 36 -0.86 -0.04 -1.14
CA PRO A 36 -0.15 -0.84 -2.13
C PRO A 36 -0.86 -0.72 -3.48
N ILE A 37 -0.23 -0.02 -4.43
CA ILE A 37 -0.64 -0.08 -5.83
C ILE A 37 -0.13 -1.45 -6.27
N GLU A 38 -0.92 -2.49 -6.00
CA GLU A 38 -0.59 -3.89 -6.28
C GLU A 38 -0.82 -4.13 -7.77
N VAL A 39 0.27 -4.44 -8.46
CA VAL A 39 0.27 -4.89 -9.84
C VAL A 39 -0.32 -6.30 -9.84
N HIS A 40 -1.38 -6.55 -10.63
CA HIS A 40 -1.79 -7.93 -10.93
C HIS A 40 -0.89 -8.41 -12.06
N GLU A 41 0.06 -9.28 -11.75
CA GLU A 41 0.84 -9.92 -12.80
C GLU A 41 0.04 -11.07 -13.39
N HIS A 42 -0.30 -10.93 -14.67
CA HIS A 42 -0.76 -12.04 -15.50
C HIS A 42 0.40 -12.47 -16.35
N ALA A 43 1.07 -13.50 -15.86
CA ALA A 43 2.17 -14.09 -16.58
C ALA A 43 1.68 -15.38 -17.25
N ILE A 44 2.05 -15.49 -18.53
CA ILE A 44 2.57 -16.73 -19.08
C ILE A 44 3.41 -17.42 -17.97
N PRO A 45 3.53 -18.74 -17.89
CA PRO A 45 4.80 -19.31 -17.45
C PRO A 45 5.87 -18.76 -18.39
N SER A 46 6.32 -17.53 -18.14
CA SER A 46 7.53 -17.00 -18.70
C SER A 46 8.55 -18.09 -18.41
N GLN A 47 9.50 -18.24 -19.30
CA GLN A 47 10.75 -18.85 -18.90
C GLN A 47 11.46 -17.94 -17.88
N HIS A 48 10.77 -17.54 -16.79
CA HIS A 48 11.41 -17.27 -15.52
C HIS A 48 12.21 -18.53 -15.27
N GLU A 49 13.52 -18.42 -15.51
CA GLU A 49 14.47 -19.37 -14.98
C GLU A 49 14.09 -19.51 -13.52
N ALA A 50 13.67 -20.72 -13.14
CA ALA A 50 13.19 -20.95 -11.81
C ALA A 50 14.37 -20.62 -10.87
N GLU A 51 14.28 -19.48 -10.19
CA GLU A 51 15.29 -19.01 -9.25
C GLU A 51 14.69 -19.05 -7.84
N LEU A 52 15.54 -19.14 -6.83
CA LEU A 52 15.11 -18.93 -5.46
C LEU A 52 14.52 -17.51 -5.33
N PRO A 53 13.49 -17.30 -4.50
CA PRO A 53 12.85 -15.99 -4.34
C PRO A 53 13.79 -15.00 -3.63
N PRO A 54 13.67 -13.69 -3.89
CA PRO A 54 14.51 -12.67 -3.26
C PRO A 54 14.40 -12.68 -1.73
N PRO A 55 15.37 -12.08 -1.02
CA PRO A 55 15.28 -11.90 0.44
C PRO A 55 14.04 -11.11 0.85
N VAL A 56 13.36 -11.56 1.92
CA VAL A 56 12.21 -10.86 2.51
C VAL A 56 12.73 -9.65 3.30
N MET A 57 12.45 -8.43 2.84
CA MET A 57 13.02 -7.20 3.41
C MET A 57 12.34 -6.71 4.69
N THR A 58 11.04 -6.95 4.85
CA THR A 58 10.24 -6.58 6.03
C THR A 58 9.19 -7.65 6.32
N PRO A 59 9.04 -8.12 7.57
CA PRO A 59 7.93 -9.00 7.95
C PRO A 59 6.56 -8.34 7.73
N THR A 60 5.56 -9.13 7.33
CA THR A 60 4.18 -8.67 7.07
C THR A 60 3.57 -7.89 8.25
N ARG A 61 3.91 -8.28 9.48
CA ARG A 61 3.45 -7.64 10.73
C ARG A 61 4.05 -6.25 10.98
N ILE A 62 5.31 -6.05 10.58
CA ILE A 62 6.05 -4.80 10.75
C ILE A 62 5.64 -3.77 9.68
N ARG A 63 5.15 -4.23 8.52
CA ARG A 63 4.57 -3.36 7.47
C ARG A 63 3.41 -2.51 8.00
N GLN A 64 2.61 -3.05 8.91
CA GLN A 64 1.47 -2.35 9.53
C GLN A 64 1.91 -1.29 10.56
N ASP A 65 2.91 -1.61 11.40
CA ASP A 65 3.41 -0.68 12.44
C ASP A 65 4.28 0.45 11.86
N PHE A 66 4.95 0.23 10.72
CA PHE A 66 5.80 1.24 10.08
C PHE A 66 5.03 2.39 9.44
N MET A 67 3.77 2.18 9.05
CA MET A 67 2.93 3.24 8.49
C MET A 67 2.57 4.33 9.52
N MET A 68 2.70 4.06 10.83
CA MET A 68 2.38 5.03 11.90
C MET A 68 3.57 5.87 12.41
N MET A 69 4.82 5.58 12.02
CA MET A 69 6.00 6.30 12.55
C MET A 69 6.69 7.25 11.56
N ALA A 70 6.15 7.40 10.35
CA ALA A 70 6.67 8.30 9.32
C ALA A 70 5.68 9.42 8.98
N ALA A 71 5.07 10.05 9.98
CA ALA A 71 4.35 11.30 9.80
C ALA A 71 4.58 12.18 11.02
N LYS A 72 5.66 12.96 10.97
CA LYS A 72 5.80 14.14 11.83
C LYS A 72 6.11 15.32 10.93
N GLU A 73 5.18 16.27 10.90
CA GLU A 73 5.23 17.44 10.03
C GLU A 73 6.36 18.43 10.34
N ILE A 74 6.90 18.93 9.22
CA ILE A 74 7.37 20.27 8.86
C ILE A 74 8.40 20.96 9.78
N ALA A 75 9.63 20.99 9.26
CA ALA A 75 10.48 22.17 9.32
C ALA A 75 11.08 22.47 7.93
N ALA A 76 10.60 23.57 7.33
CA ALA A 76 11.15 24.39 6.23
C ALA A 76 11.47 23.73 4.86
N ASP A 77 10.78 24.22 3.82
CA ASP A 77 11.14 24.29 2.39
C ASP A 77 12.21 23.31 1.91
N CYS A 78 11.80 22.11 1.50
CA CYS A 78 12.60 21.28 0.61
C CYS A 78 12.12 21.47 -0.82
N ASP A 79 12.65 22.47 -1.52
CA ASP A 79 12.53 22.51 -2.97
C ASP A 79 13.70 21.70 -3.57
N PRO A 80 13.44 20.57 -4.26
CA PRO A 80 14.48 19.83 -4.97
C PRO A 80 15.27 20.71 -5.95
N GLN A 81 14.69 21.81 -6.43
CA GLN A 81 15.41 22.79 -7.27
C GLN A 81 16.50 23.55 -6.50
N ASP A 82 16.32 23.81 -5.21
CA ASP A 82 17.33 24.48 -4.38
C ASP A 82 18.57 23.59 -4.26
N LEU A 83 18.40 22.31 -3.91
CA LEU A 83 19.51 21.35 -3.90
C LEU A 83 20.11 21.14 -5.30
N ALA A 84 19.28 21.14 -6.35
CA ALA A 84 19.74 21.04 -7.74
C ALA A 84 20.63 22.22 -8.16
N SER A 85 20.48 23.39 -7.55
CA SER A 85 21.30 24.57 -7.82
C SER A 85 22.67 24.56 -7.12
N LEU A 86 22.82 23.78 -6.05
CA LEU A 86 24.03 23.76 -5.20
C LEU A 86 25.12 22.80 -5.72
N SER A 87 26.36 23.06 -5.33
CA SER A 87 27.52 22.19 -5.62
C SER A 87 28.58 22.27 -4.51
N GLY A 88 29.55 21.36 -4.54
CA GLY A 88 30.68 21.36 -3.59
C GLY A 88 30.21 21.25 -2.13
N SER A 89 30.89 21.97 -1.23
CA SER A 89 30.57 21.96 0.21
C SER A 89 29.22 22.58 0.55
N ALA A 90 28.69 23.46 -0.32
CA ALA A 90 27.37 24.07 -0.09
C ALA A 90 26.27 23.00 -0.26
N LEU A 91 26.40 22.13 -1.26
CA LEU A 91 25.51 21.00 -1.46
C LEU A 91 25.54 20.03 -0.28
N THR A 92 26.74 19.62 0.17
CA THR A 92 26.87 18.64 1.26
C THR A 92 26.31 19.18 2.57
N GLN A 93 26.55 20.46 2.87
CA GLN A 93 25.99 21.10 4.08
C GLN A 93 24.48 21.29 4.00
N ALA A 94 23.92 21.51 2.80
CA ALA A 94 22.48 21.57 2.62
C ALA A 94 21.86 20.19 2.87
N ILE A 95 22.38 19.14 2.24
CA ILE A 95 21.93 17.75 2.44
C ILE A 95 21.96 17.36 3.93
N GLN A 96 23.06 17.64 4.64
CA GLN A 96 23.19 17.30 6.07
C GLN A 96 22.20 18.02 6.98
N LYS A 97 21.65 19.17 6.55
CA LYS A 97 20.67 19.96 7.31
C LYS A 97 19.23 19.68 6.88
N SER A 98 19.04 18.99 5.76
CA SER A 98 17.72 18.60 5.27
C SER A 98 17.04 17.62 6.21
N ASP A 99 15.71 17.73 6.27
CA ASP A 99 14.88 16.71 6.88
C ASP A 99 14.98 15.38 6.11
N MET A 100 14.69 14.27 6.80
CA MET A 100 14.74 12.95 6.18
C MET A 100 13.66 12.76 5.11
N GLY A 101 12.46 13.31 5.30
CA GLY A 101 11.39 13.32 4.31
C GLY A 101 11.83 14.03 3.02
N CYS A 102 12.45 15.20 3.16
CA CYS A 102 13.04 15.96 2.05
C CYS A 102 14.02 15.13 1.20
N ILE A 103 14.92 14.38 1.83
CA ILE A 103 15.87 13.54 1.10
C ILE A 103 15.18 12.33 0.46
N ASN A 104 14.16 11.76 1.12
CA ASN A 104 13.36 10.66 0.57
C ASN A 104 12.55 11.07 -0.68
N ASP A 105 12.05 12.30 -0.74
CA ASP A 105 11.31 12.81 -1.90
C ASP A 105 12.17 12.87 -3.17
N LEU A 106 13.50 12.97 -3.02
CA LEU A 106 14.43 13.02 -4.16
C LEU A 106 14.42 11.73 -5.01
N PHE A 107 13.95 10.60 -4.47
CA PHE A 107 13.76 9.36 -5.24
C PHE A 107 12.70 9.49 -6.35
N GLN A 108 11.80 10.48 -6.23
CA GLN A 108 10.77 10.77 -7.22
C GLN A 108 11.18 11.83 -8.24
N ALA A 109 12.41 12.36 -8.16
CA ALA A 109 12.86 13.40 -9.09
C ALA A 109 12.80 12.91 -10.55
N ARG A 110 12.37 13.80 -11.45
CA ARG A 110 12.29 13.57 -12.90
C ARG A 110 12.83 14.75 -13.71
N GLY A 111 13.03 14.52 -15.00
CA GLY A 111 13.46 15.48 -16.00
C GLY A 111 14.72 16.26 -15.62
N ASN A 112 14.70 17.57 -15.86
CA ASN A 112 15.86 18.43 -15.62
C ASN A 112 16.24 18.55 -14.14
N VAL A 113 15.28 18.38 -13.22
CA VAL A 113 15.55 18.41 -11.77
C VAL A 113 16.37 17.19 -11.37
N ALA A 114 15.97 15.99 -11.80
CA ALA A 114 16.73 14.76 -11.60
C ALA A 114 18.16 14.87 -12.16
N ARG A 115 18.28 15.35 -13.41
CA ARG A 115 19.59 15.60 -14.04
C ARG A 115 20.47 16.50 -13.19
N ASN A 116 19.94 17.62 -12.71
CA ASN A 116 20.74 18.61 -11.98
C ASN A 116 21.04 18.20 -10.54
N LEU A 117 20.16 17.42 -9.91
CA LEU A 117 20.44 16.82 -8.61
C LEU A 117 21.58 15.81 -8.73
N PHE A 118 21.47 14.86 -9.64
CA PHE A 118 22.26 13.64 -9.58
C PHE A 118 23.38 13.55 -10.62
N GLN A 119 23.90 14.69 -11.09
CA GLN A 119 25.10 14.67 -11.94
C GLN A 119 26.25 13.93 -11.25
N GLU A 120 27.02 13.12 -11.99
CA GLU A 120 28.12 12.32 -11.41
C GLU A 120 29.08 13.17 -10.55
N SER A 121 29.37 14.41 -10.97
CA SER A 121 30.25 15.32 -10.22
C SER A 121 29.74 15.64 -8.80
N LYS A 122 28.41 15.76 -8.64
CA LYS A 122 27.76 15.97 -7.34
C LYS A 122 27.74 14.69 -6.52
N MET A 123 27.42 13.56 -7.14
CA MET A 123 27.49 12.24 -6.50
C MET A 123 28.89 11.96 -5.95
N VAL A 124 29.94 12.25 -6.74
CA VAL A 124 31.34 12.15 -6.30
C VAL A 124 31.63 13.07 -5.10
N THR A 125 31.12 14.30 -5.14
CA THR A 125 31.27 15.27 -4.04
C THR A 125 30.65 14.74 -2.74
N VAL A 126 29.45 14.17 -2.81
CA VAL A 126 28.73 13.61 -1.65
C VAL A 126 29.44 12.36 -1.13
N ALA A 127 29.90 11.45 -2.00
CA ALA A 127 30.69 10.30 -1.60
C ALA A 127 31.97 10.70 -0.84
N GLN A 128 32.67 11.74 -1.31
CA GLN A 128 33.85 12.29 -0.63
C GLN A 128 33.50 12.90 0.74
N ALA A 129 32.35 13.56 0.86
CA ALA A 129 31.87 14.11 2.12
C ALA A 129 31.55 13.02 3.15
N ILE A 130 30.90 11.92 2.73
CA ILE A 130 30.67 10.74 3.58
C ILE A 130 32.01 10.22 4.10
N ALA A 131 33.01 10.04 3.21
CA ALA A 131 34.33 9.57 3.60
C ALA A 131 35.02 10.50 4.62
N SER A 132 34.96 11.82 4.43
CA SER A 132 35.59 12.79 5.33
C SER A 132 34.91 12.89 6.69
N GLU A 133 33.58 12.94 6.71
CA GLU A 133 32.80 13.12 7.94
C GLU A 133 32.72 11.82 8.76
N SER A 134 32.99 10.65 8.16
CA SER A 134 33.04 9.37 8.87
C SER A 134 33.97 9.39 10.08
N SER A 135 35.11 10.10 9.99
CA SER A 135 36.07 10.24 11.10
C SER A 135 35.50 10.98 12.33
N ARG A 136 34.40 11.72 12.16
CA ARG A 136 33.69 12.46 13.21
C ARG A 136 32.35 11.84 13.58
N TYR A 137 31.99 10.72 12.96
CA TYR A 137 30.73 10.04 13.21
C TYR A 137 30.61 9.65 14.69
N GLN A 138 29.47 9.96 15.32
CA GLN A 138 29.26 9.78 16.75
C GLN A 138 28.42 8.53 17.09
N GLY A 139 28.05 7.73 16.09
CA GLY A 139 27.15 6.58 16.28
C GLY A 139 25.66 6.94 16.28
N ASP A 140 25.31 8.08 15.70
CA ASP A 140 23.94 8.58 15.53
C ASP A 140 23.91 9.57 14.35
N ASN A 141 22.71 9.98 13.93
CA ASN A 141 22.54 10.86 12.77
C ASN A 141 22.65 12.37 13.08
N THR A 142 23.25 12.77 14.20
CA THR A 142 23.35 14.19 14.58
C THR A 142 24.17 15.06 13.62
N THR A 143 24.96 14.44 12.74
CA THR A 143 25.83 15.11 11.76
C THR A 143 25.30 15.03 10.32
N GLY A 144 24.09 14.49 10.11
CA GLY A 144 23.48 14.34 8.80
C GLY A 144 24.12 13.26 7.92
N MET A 145 24.74 12.24 8.52
CA MET A 145 25.41 11.15 7.79
C MET A 145 24.40 10.30 7.00
N GLU A 146 23.23 10.04 7.58
CA GLU A 146 22.16 9.27 6.94
C GLU A 146 21.63 9.99 5.69
N GLN A 147 21.43 11.31 5.76
CA GLN A 147 21.02 12.14 4.63
C GLN A 147 22.02 12.07 3.47
N LEU A 148 23.33 12.10 3.76
CA LEU A 148 24.36 11.97 2.72
C LEU A 148 24.31 10.60 2.04
N ILE A 149 24.13 9.53 2.81
CA ILE A 149 24.04 8.16 2.28
C ILE A 149 22.73 7.99 1.48
N LEU A 150 21.61 8.48 1.99
CA LEU A 150 20.32 8.45 1.30
C LEU A 150 20.34 9.24 0.00
N TYR A 151 20.99 10.41 -0.04
CA TYR A 151 21.17 11.17 -1.27
C TYR A 151 21.92 10.35 -2.34
N MET A 152 22.97 9.62 -1.93
CA MET A 152 23.68 8.71 -2.84
C MET A 152 22.78 7.57 -3.33
N ARG A 153 21.96 6.99 -2.44
CA ARG A 153 20.98 5.97 -2.83
C ARG A 153 19.95 6.52 -3.82
N ALA A 154 19.39 7.71 -3.57
CA ALA A 154 18.45 8.38 -4.45
C ALA A 154 19.04 8.59 -5.85
N GLY A 155 20.28 9.08 -5.93
CA GLY A 155 20.93 9.30 -7.22
C GLY A 155 21.20 8.03 -8.02
N TYR A 156 21.56 6.92 -7.37
CA TYR A 156 21.65 5.62 -8.05
C TYR A 156 20.29 5.07 -8.46
N PHE A 157 19.27 5.23 -7.62
CA PHE A 157 17.91 4.78 -7.90
C PHE A 157 17.32 5.52 -9.10
N VAL A 158 17.34 6.86 -9.09
CA VAL A 158 16.78 7.67 -10.19
C VAL A 158 17.55 7.44 -11.48
N GLN A 159 18.89 7.32 -11.42
CA GLN A 159 19.68 7.01 -12.60
C GLN A 159 19.36 5.63 -13.18
N TRP A 160 19.03 4.64 -12.36
CA TRP A 160 18.66 3.31 -12.86
C TRP A 160 17.37 3.36 -13.71
N TYR A 161 16.32 4.00 -13.18
CA TYR A 161 15.02 4.04 -13.85
C TYR A 161 14.91 5.11 -14.94
N HIS A 162 15.69 6.20 -14.83
CA HIS A 162 15.63 7.39 -15.69
C HIS A 162 17.03 7.77 -16.18
N SER A 163 17.77 6.78 -16.68
CA SER A 163 19.15 6.95 -17.16
C SER A 163 19.25 7.94 -18.33
N ASP A 164 18.21 8.06 -19.15
CA ASP A 164 18.07 9.03 -20.23
C ASP A 164 17.96 10.48 -19.72
N GLU A 165 17.41 10.66 -18.52
CA GLU A 165 17.31 11.95 -17.87
C GLU A 165 18.63 12.32 -17.18
N VAL A 166 19.16 11.44 -16.32
CA VAL A 166 20.34 11.72 -15.46
C VAL A 166 21.67 11.58 -16.19
N GLY A 167 21.78 10.60 -17.10
CA GLY A 167 23.03 10.17 -17.72
C GLY A 167 23.71 9.01 -16.99
N ASP A 168 24.70 8.40 -17.64
CA ASP A 168 25.42 7.24 -17.10
C ASP A 168 26.45 7.62 -16.03
N TYR A 169 26.63 6.75 -15.03
CA TYR A 169 27.70 6.87 -14.05
C TYR A 169 28.93 6.05 -14.43
N SER A 170 30.11 6.67 -14.26
CA SER A 170 31.37 6.01 -14.54
C SER A 170 31.87 5.12 -13.39
N ASN A 171 32.87 4.27 -13.70
CA ASN A 171 33.60 3.49 -12.70
C ASN A 171 34.27 4.35 -11.61
N ASN A 172 34.54 5.63 -11.86
CA ASN A 172 35.06 6.53 -10.84
C ASN A 172 34.05 6.71 -9.70
N LEU A 173 32.77 6.95 -10.00
CA LEU A 173 31.75 7.07 -8.96
C LEU A 173 31.61 5.78 -8.15
N LYS A 174 31.61 4.60 -8.81
CA LYS A 174 31.60 3.29 -8.12
C LYS A 174 32.76 3.17 -7.11
N GLN A 175 33.97 3.60 -7.47
CA GLN A 175 35.15 3.61 -6.57
C GLN A 175 35.02 4.62 -5.42
N GLN A 176 34.45 5.80 -5.68
CA GLN A 176 34.22 6.82 -4.64
C GLN A 176 33.16 6.34 -3.64
N ALA A 177 32.09 5.71 -4.11
CA ALA A 177 31.07 5.08 -3.26
C ALA A 177 31.68 3.98 -2.39
N ALA A 178 32.54 3.11 -2.96
CA ALA A 178 33.26 2.11 -2.17
C ALA A 178 34.15 2.74 -1.08
N THR A 179 34.89 3.81 -1.41
CA THR A 179 35.71 4.53 -0.43
C THR A 179 34.87 5.13 0.70
N ALA A 180 33.72 5.72 0.36
CA ALA A 180 32.76 6.27 1.30
C ALA A 180 32.22 5.21 2.26
N ILE A 181 31.74 4.08 1.72
CA ILE A 181 31.21 2.95 2.50
C ILE A 181 32.28 2.40 3.43
N THR A 182 33.52 2.18 2.94
CA THR A 182 34.62 1.70 3.79
C THR A 182 34.90 2.64 4.96
N ALA A 183 35.00 3.95 4.71
CA ALA A 183 35.28 4.93 5.75
C ALA A 183 34.16 4.98 6.81
N PHE A 184 32.90 4.96 6.37
CA PHE A 184 31.75 4.97 7.24
C PHE A 184 31.65 3.69 8.06
N MET A 185 31.69 2.53 7.42
CA MET A 185 31.56 1.23 8.11
C MET A 185 32.65 1.04 9.15
N ASN A 186 33.91 1.40 8.86
CA ASN A 186 35.00 1.34 9.84
C ASN A 186 34.74 2.18 11.09
N SER A 187 34.03 3.29 10.96
CA SER A 187 33.68 4.17 12.07
C SER A 187 32.45 3.63 12.81
N ALA A 188 31.40 3.27 12.07
CA ALA A 188 30.12 2.81 12.59
C ALA A 188 30.22 1.52 13.43
N LEU A 189 31.15 0.63 13.10
CA LEU A 189 31.39 -0.60 13.86
C LEU A 189 31.82 -0.36 15.31
N ASN A 190 32.37 0.83 15.64
CA ASN A 190 32.69 1.18 17.03
C ASN A 190 31.46 1.56 17.87
N TYR A 191 30.32 1.77 17.21
CA TYR A 191 29.07 2.27 17.82
C TYR A 191 27.94 1.25 17.81
N LEU A 192 28.24 -0.05 17.67
CA LEU A 192 27.26 -1.15 17.71
C LEU A 192 26.48 -1.27 19.04
N HIS A 193 26.82 -0.49 20.06
CA HIS A 193 26.10 -0.41 21.33
C HIS A 193 25.00 0.66 21.33
N LYS A 194 24.95 1.54 20.32
CA LYS A 194 23.91 2.55 20.14
C LYS A 194 22.84 2.04 19.16
N ARG A 195 21.56 2.26 19.47
CA ARG A 195 20.44 1.86 18.62
C ARG A 195 20.36 2.75 17.37
N GLU A 196 20.63 4.04 17.53
CA GLU A 196 20.56 5.08 16.50
C GLU A 196 21.52 4.81 15.33
N ASN A 197 22.64 4.15 15.61
CA ASN A 197 23.61 3.74 14.61
C ASN A 197 23.06 2.71 13.61
N ALA A 198 22.06 1.92 14.00
CA ALA A 198 21.55 0.82 13.18
C ALA A 198 20.89 1.31 11.88
N SER A 199 20.15 2.42 11.91
CA SER A 199 19.52 2.99 10.71
C SER A 199 20.57 3.38 9.68
N VAL A 200 21.56 4.19 10.09
CA VAL A 200 22.65 4.66 9.24
C VAL A 200 23.50 3.51 8.68
N MET A 201 23.71 2.44 9.48
CA MET A 201 24.37 1.22 8.99
C MET A 201 23.54 0.47 7.94
N GLY A 202 22.23 0.35 8.13
CA GLY A 202 21.33 -0.24 7.14
C GLY A 202 21.41 0.50 5.81
N GLU A 203 21.34 1.83 5.87
CA GLU A 203 21.48 2.73 4.72
C GLU A 203 22.79 2.51 3.94
N ALA A 204 23.92 2.39 4.67
CA ALA A 204 25.22 2.14 4.05
C ALA A 204 25.30 0.74 3.40
N LEU A 205 24.68 -0.27 4.01
CA LEU A 205 24.60 -1.62 3.43
C LEU A 205 23.73 -1.63 2.16
N THR A 206 22.62 -0.90 2.14
CA THR A 206 21.83 -0.73 0.92
C THR A 206 22.58 0.07 -0.15
N LEU A 207 23.44 1.01 0.23
CA LEU A 207 24.30 1.71 -0.72
C LEU A 207 25.35 0.79 -1.38
N VAL A 208 25.81 -0.27 -0.70
CA VAL A 208 26.64 -1.31 -1.35
C VAL A 208 25.93 -1.88 -2.57
N ASP A 209 24.64 -2.20 -2.41
CA ASP A 209 23.82 -2.72 -3.49
C ASP A 209 23.54 -1.66 -4.57
N SER A 210 23.08 -0.48 -4.14
CA SER A 210 22.72 0.64 -5.05
C SER A 210 23.90 1.07 -5.93
N SER A 211 25.13 1.01 -5.40
CA SER A 211 26.35 1.40 -6.11
C SER A 211 27.05 0.26 -6.86
N LEU A 212 26.41 -0.92 -6.94
CA LEU A 212 26.92 -2.12 -7.63
C LEU A 212 28.28 -2.59 -7.07
N ASN A 213 28.51 -2.46 -5.77
CA ASN A 213 29.79 -2.76 -5.11
C ASN A 213 29.82 -4.11 -4.36
N GLN A 214 28.89 -5.02 -4.66
CA GLN A 214 28.79 -6.37 -4.07
C GLN A 214 30.13 -7.12 -4.19
N GLY A 215 30.73 -7.11 -5.39
CA GLY A 215 32.03 -7.72 -5.63
C GLY A 215 33.15 -7.10 -4.79
N VAL A 216 33.12 -5.80 -4.49
CA VAL A 216 34.13 -5.15 -3.64
C VAL A 216 34.04 -5.66 -2.20
N PHE A 217 32.84 -5.70 -1.64
CA PHE A 217 32.61 -5.93 -0.21
C PHE A 217 32.28 -7.38 0.18
N VAL A 218 32.25 -8.33 -0.75
CA VAL A 218 31.82 -9.73 -0.52
C VAL A 218 32.50 -10.46 0.65
N TYR A 219 33.73 -10.07 1.02
CA TYR A 219 34.40 -10.65 2.20
C TYR A 219 34.20 -9.81 3.47
N ASP A 220 33.98 -8.50 3.34
CA ASP A 220 33.60 -7.63 4.46
C ASP A 220 32.22 -8.02 4.99
N THR A 221 31.30 -8.45 4.12
CA THR A 221 29.97 -8.92 4.53
C THR A 221 30.02 -10.13 5.46
N ILE A 222 31.05 -10.99 5.38
CA ILE A 222 31.23 -12.09 6.34
C ILE A 222 31.42 -11.54 7.75
N TYR A 223 32.26 -10.51 7.88
CA TYR A 223 32.54 -9.86 9.16
C TYR A 223 31.33 -9.07 9.66
N TRP A 224 30.66 -8.33 8.78
CA TRP A 224 29.44 -7.58 9.13
C TRP A 224 28.30 -8.51 9.56
N LEU A 225 28.08 -9.62 8.85
CA LEU A 225 27.10 -10.65 9.22
C LEU A 225 27.37 -11.20 10.62
N GLN A 226 28.64 -11.48 10.94
CA GLN A 226 29.04 -12.01 12.23
C GLN A 226 28.82 -11.05 13.39
N LEU A 227 29.04 -9.74 13.20
CA LEU A 227 28.83 -8.73 14.23
C LEU A 227 27.36 -8.35 14.39
N LEU A 228 26.66 -8.18 13.27
CA LEU A 228 25.28 -7.71 13.28
C LEU A 228 24.32 -8.79 13.77
N GLN A 229 24.59 -10.08 13.56
CA GLN A 229 23.78 -11.15 14.16
C GLN A 229 23.76 -11.09 15.70
N ASP A 230 24.88 -10.75 16.33
CA ASP A 230 24.96 -10.67 17.80
C ASP A 230 24.15 -9.50 18.33
N LYS A 231 24.02 -8.43 17.53
CA LYS A 231 23.22 -7.26 17.87
C LYS A 231 21.74 -7.45 17.57
N ALA A 232 21.41 -8.05 16.44
CA ALA A 232 20.04 -8.43 16.08
C ALA A 232 19.41 -9.41 17.09
N ALA A 233 20.22 -10.15 17.85
CA ALA A 233 19.74 -10.98 18.95
C ALA A 233 19.06 -10.18 20.09
N THR A 234 19.46 -8.91 20.27
CA THR A 234 19.06 -8.07 21.40
C THR A 234 18.43 -6.73 21.01
N GLU A 235 18.52 -6.32 19.76
CA GLU A 235 18.11 -5.00 19.27
C GLU A 235 17.56 -5.10 17.84
N ASP A 236 16.24 -4.97 17.70
CA ASP A 236 15.52 -5.13 16.42
C ASP A 236 15.95 -4.14 15.34
N ALA A 237 16.45 -2.96 15.72
CA ALA A 237 16.96 -2.01 14.74
C ALA A 237 18.14 -2.60 13.94
N TYR A 238 18.99 -3.42 14.57
CA TYR A 238 20.09 -4.11 13.91
C TYR A 238 19.65 -5.33 13.09
N ALA A 239 18.48 -5.91 13.37
CA ALA A 239 17.90 -6.96 12.52
C ALA A 239 17.64 -6.45 11.10
N ARG A 240 17.17 -5.19 10.96
CA ARG A 240 16.98 -4.56 9.64
C ARG A 240 18.29 -4.29 8.91
N ALA A 241 19.28 -3.73 9.62
CA ALA A 241 20.60 -3.51 9.04
C ALA A 241 21.22 -4.83 8.56
N LEU A 242 21.17 -5.87 9.41
CA LEU A 242 21.59 -7.22 9.07
C LEU A 242 20.90 -7.76 7.82
N ASN A 243 19.58 -7.56 7.70
CA ASN A 243 18.79 -8.06 6.58
C ASN A 243 19.27 -7.51 5.23
N SER A 244 19.77 -6.27 5.21
CA SER A 244 20.32 -5.63 4.00
C SER A 244 21.51 -6.38 3.41
N ILE A 245 22.24 -7.16 4.22
CA ILE A 245 23.35 -8.01 3.73
C ILE A 245 22.84 -9.09 2.77
N PHE A 246 21.66 -9.66 2.99
CA PHE A 246 21.15 -10.71 2.11
C PHE A 246 20.84 -10.19 0.71
N THR A 247 20.44 -8.92 0.57
CA THR A 247 20.26 -8.28 -0.75
C THR A 247 21.58 -8.15 -1.51
N ILE A 248 22.69 -7.88 -0.81
CA ILE A 248 24.03 -7.84 -1.40
C ILE A 248 24.40 -9.20 -2.00
N TYR A 249 24.07 -10.30 -1.33
CA TYR A 249 24.29 -11.64 -1.88
C TYR A 249 23.37 -11.92 -3.07
N PHE A 250 22.07 -11.69 -2.90
CA PHE A 250 21.06 -11.98 -3.91
C PHE A 250 21.41 -11.34 -5.25
N ARG A 251 21.60 -10.01 -5.26
CA ARG A 251 21.96 -9.27 -6.47
C ARG A 251 23.40 -9.49 -6.89
N GLY A 252 24.29 -9.86 -5.96
CA GLY A 252 25.68 -10.19 -6.22
C GLY A 252 25.85 -11.23 -7.34
N HIS A 253 24.98 -12.24 -7.39
CA HIS A 253 25.03 -13.28 -8.42
C HIS A 253 24.83 -12.74 -9.86
N GLY A 254 24.23 -11.55 -10.03
CA GLY A 254 24.12 -10.88 -11.33
C GLY A 254 25.42 -10.23 -11.82
N TYR A 255 26.42 -10.01 -10.96
CA TYR A 255 27.63 -9.24 -11.29
C TYR A 255 28.88 -10.12 -11.43
N ASP A 256 29.65 -9.87 -12.50
CA ASP A 256 30.85 -10.67 -12.81
C ASP A 256 31.95 -10.57 -11.76
N ASP A 257 32.14 -9.42 -11.13
CA ASP A 257 33.15 -9.20 -10.09
C ASP A 257 32.86 -9.99 -8.80
N PHE A 258 31.57 -10.12 -8.43
CA PHE A 258 31.12 -10.97 -7.35
C PHE A 258 31.27 -12.46 -7.71
N LYS A 259 30.71 -12.88 -8.85
CA LYS A 259 30.79 -14.28 -9.33
C LYS A 259 32.23 -14.80 -9.35
N GLN A 260 33.17 -14.02 -9.87
CA GLN A 260 34.60 -14.39 -9.93
C GLN A 260 35.21 -14.67 -8.55
N LYS A 261 34.79 -13.93 -7.51
CA LYS A 261 35.29 -14.12 -6.15
C LYS A 261 34.71 -15.35 -5.46
N VAL A 262 33.44 -15.65 -5.70
CA VAL A 262 32.72 -16.70 -4.96
C VAL A 262 32.68 -18.06 -5.63
N ALA A 263 32.86 -18.13 -6.95
CA ALA A 263 32.68 -19.37 -7.72
C ALA A 263 33.55 -20.56 -7.26
N ASN A 264 34.69 -20.28 -6.62
CA ASN A 264 35.60 -21.30 -6.06
C ASN A 264 35.92 -21.06 -4.57
N ASP A 265 35.16 -20.20 -3.90
CA ASP A 265 35.41 -19.80 -2.51
C ASP A 265 34.14 -19.91 -1.67
N SER A 266 34.10 -20.91 -0.81
CA SER A 266 32.95 -21.22 0.01
C SER A 266 32.88 -20.42 1.31
N ARG A 267 33.74 -19.41 1.54
CA ARG A 267 33.74 -18.64 2.81
C ARG A 267 32.42 -17.92 3.09
N VAL A 268 31.81 -17.33 2.06
CA VAL A 268 30.51 -16.65 2.21
C VAL A 268 29.40 -17.66 2.52
N ALA A 269 29.32 -18.74 1.73
CA ALA A 269 28.37 -19.81 1.98
C ALA A 269 28.56 -20.46 3.37
N LYS A 270 29.80 -20.63 3.84
CA LYS A 270 30.09 -21.11 5.19
C LYS A 270 29.57 -20.14 6.26
N ALA A 271 29.74 -18.84 6.06
CA ALA A 271 29.25 -17.83 6.99
C ALA A 271 27.71 -17.84 7.07
N LEU A 272 27.02 -18.06 5.95
CA LEU A 272 25.56 -18.24 5.91
C LEU A 272 25.12 -19.51 6.64
N TYR A 273 25.79 -20.65 6.39
CA TYR A 273 25.54 -21.89 7.14
C TYR A 273 25.73 -21.72 8.66
N ASP A 274 26.81 -21.06 9.07
CA ASP A 274 27.09 -20.79 10.49
C ASP A 274 26.05 -19.86 11.12
N PHE A 275 25.59 -18.85 10.37
CA PHE A 275 24.51 -17.97 10.79
C PHE A 275 23.21 -18.75 11.03
N ILE A 276 22.82 -19.64 10.10
CA ILE A 276 21.62 -20.48 10.24
C ILE A 276 21.73 -21.36 11.48
N MET A 277 22.87 -22.03 11.66
CA MET A 277 23.07 -22.96 12.78
C MET A 277 23.09 -22.25 14.14
N LYS A 278 23.61 -21.03 14.20
CA LYS A 278 23.70 -20.24 15.43
C LYS A 278 22.35 -19.64 15.85
N ASN A 279 21.53 -19.26 14.87
CA ASN A 279 20.31 -18.50 15.10
C ASN A 279 19.04 -19.33 14.86
N ASP A 280 19.13 -20.66 14.95
CA ASP A 280 18.01 -21.56 14.66
C ASP A 280 16.77 -21.32 15.54
N ALA A 281 16.97 -20.85 16.77
CA ALA A 281 15.89 -20.47 17.66
C ALA A 281 14.98 -19.37 17.08
N TRP A 282 15.49 -18.49 16.22
CA TRP A 282 14.72 -17.41 15.59
C TRP A 282 13.67 -17.92 14.60
N LEU A 283 13.74 -19.17 14.14
CA LEU A 283 12.68 -19.77 13.32
C LEU A 283 11.31 -19.77 14.01
N ASN A 284 11.28 -19.68 15.35
CA ASN A 284 10.06 -19.68 16.15
C ASN A 284 9.61 -18.29 16.61
N ASP A 285 10.20 -17.20 16.11
CA ASP A 285 9.82 -15.82 16.44
C ASP A 285 9.82 -14.89 15.22
N ASP A 286 9.59 -13.59 15.48
CA ASP A 286 9.45 -12.55 14.44
C ASP A 286 10.73 -12.32 13.61
N ARG A 287 11.87 -12.94 13.98
CA ARG A 287 13.15 -12.90 13.25
C ARG A 287 13.37 -14.08 12.31
N SER A 288 12.40 -14.99 12.20
CA SER A 288 12.46 -16.16 11.32
C SER A 288 12.88 -15.81 9.88
N TYR A 289 12.43 -14.67 9.35
CA TYR A 289 12.79 -14.16 8.03
C TYR A 289 14.31 -14.02 7.82
N LEU A 290 15.09 -13.68 8.85
CA LEU A 290 16.54 -13.57 8.74
C LEU A 290 17.20 -14.93 8.51
N VAL A 291 16.71 -15.97 9.21
CA VAL A 291 17.20 -17.35 9.03
C VAL A 291 16.78 -17.86 7.66
N LEU A 292 15.53 -17.63 7.26
CA LEU A 292 15.03 -18.02 5.94
C LEU A 292 15.76 -17.30 4.80
N ASN A 293 16.10 -16.02 4.96
CA ASN A 293 16.92 -15.28 3.98
C ASN A 293 18.35 -15.83 3.91
N ALA A 294 18.97 -16.15 5.05
CA ALA A 294 20.26 -16.82 5.04
C ALA A 294 20.20 -18.19 4.33
N THR A 295 19.10 -18.93 4.50
CA THR A 295 18.86 -20.22 3.83
C THR A 295 18.68 -20.06 2.32
N ARG A 296 17.91 -19.06 1.87
CA ARG A 296 17.78 -18.70 0.45
C ARG A 296 19.15 -18.42 -0.16
N GLU A 297 19.92 -17.54 0.49
CA GLU A 297 21.22 -17.14 -0.02
C GLU A 297 22.22 -18.31 0.01
N LEU A 298 22.25 -19.13 1.06
CA LEU A 298 23.07 -20.36 1.08
C LEU A 298 22.74 -21.27 -0.11
N GLY A 299 21.45 -21.46 -0.39
CA GLY A 299 20.96 -22.24 -1.51
C GLY A 299 21.49 -21.74 -2.86
N ARG A 300 21.53 -20.41 -3.08
CA ARG A 300 22.06 -19.83 -4.33
C ARG A 300 23.51 -20.19 -4.60
N PHE A 301 24.35 -20.37 -3.58
CA PHE A 301 25.76 -20.78 -3.79
C PHE A 301 25.90 -22.22 -4.34
N LEU A 302 24.84 -23.02 -4.36
CA LEU A 302 24.85 -24.35 -4.97
C LEU A 302 25.02 -24.29 -6.50
N GLN A 303 24.71 -23.13 -7.12
CA GLN A 303 24.87 -22.90 -8.56
C GLN A 303 26.33 -23.04 -9.05
N TYR A 304 27.31 -22.77 -8.18
CA TYR A 304 28.72 -22.75 -8.58
C TYR A 304 29.41 -24.12 -8.45
N ASP A 305 29.91 -24.66 -9.56
CA ASP A 305 30.63 -25.94 -9.60
C ASP A 305 31.77 -26.04 -8.56
N GLY A 306 32.55 -24.96 -8.38
CA GLY A 306 33.72 -24.94 -7.51
C GLY A 306 33.40 -25.03 -6.01
N THR A 307 32.20 -24.60 -5.60
CA THR A 307 31.74 -24.68 -4.20
C THR A 307 30.64 -25.70 -3.98
N ARG A 308 30.01 -26.24 -5.05
CA ARG A 308 28.83 -27.12 -4.99
C ARG A 308 28.98 -28.25 -3.97
N LYS A 309 30.11 -28.96 -3.97
CA LYS A 309 30.32 -30.07 -3.03
C LYS A 309 30.29 -29.65 -1.55
N ALA A 310 30.88 -28.51 -1.22
CA ALA A 310 30.90 -28.01 0.16
C ALA A 310 29.51 -27.50 0.57
N VAL A 311 28.89 -26.70 -0.30
CA VAL A 311 27.55 -26.13 -0.08
C VAL A 311 26.51 -27.24 0.01
N GLY A 312 26.56 -28.22 -0.89
CA GLY A 312 25.69 -29.39 -0.88
C GLY A 312 25.80 -30.20 0.41
N GLY A 313 27.02 -30.42 0.92
CA GLY A 313 27.20 -31.07 2.22
C GLY A 313 26.55 -30.31 3.38
N TRP A 314 26.56 -28.98 3.36
CA TRP A 314 25.86 -28.15 4.36
C TRP A 314 24.35 -28.18 4.18
N ILE A 315 23.86 -28.11 2.94
CA ILE A 315 22.44 -28.22 2.61
C ILE A 315 21.88 -29.57 3.09
N GLY A 316 22.54 -30.69 2.77
CA GLY A 316 22.13 -32.02 3.24
C GLY A 316 22.06 -32.09 4.77
N GLY A 317 23.08 -31.57 5.48
CA GLY A 317 23.07 -31.52 6.95
C GLY A 317 21.97 -30.63 7.54
N LEU A 318 21.58 -29.55 6.85
CA LEU A 318 20.43 -28.74 7.25
C LEU A 318 19.11 -29.45 6.97
N MET A 319 18.97 -30.16 5.84
CA MET A 319 17.77 -30.94 5.53
C MET A 319 17.55 -32.09 6.52
N ASP A 320 18.61 -32.73 7.00
CA ASP A 320 18.55 -33.72 8.08
C ASP A 320 18.09 -33.11 9.41
N LYS A 321 18.51 -31.87 9.70
CA LYS A 321 18.14 -31.14 10.93
C LYS A 321 16.71 -30.59 10.87
N TYR A 322 16.27 -30.16 9.70
CA TYR A 322 14.96 -29.58 9.42
C TYR A 322 14.22 -30.47 8.41
N PRO A 323 13.75 -31.65 8.82
CA PRO A 323 13.08 -32.59 7.92
C PRO A 323 11.79 -31.98 7.36
N LEU A 324 11.23 -32.59 6.32
CA LEU A 324 9.94 -32.15 5.78
C LEU A 324 8.80 -32.42 6.78
N ALA A 325 8.42 -31.39 7.54
CA ALA A 325 7.33 -31.39 8.52
C ALA A 325 6.67 -30.00 8.59
N SER A 326 5.47 -29.90 9.17
CA SER A 326 4.67 -28.66 9.15
C SER A 326 5.34 -27.44 9.78
N ASP A 327 6.24 -27.63 10.75
CA ASP A 327 6.98 -26.59 11.47
C ASP A 327 8.33 -26.24 10.84
N THR A 328 8.85 -27.10 9.96
CA THR A 328 10.16 -26.95 9.31
C THR A 328 10.08 -26.86 7.78
N VAL A 329 8.87 -26.96 7.21
CA VAL A 329 8.64 -27.01 5.76
C VAL A 329 9.19 -25.81 5.02
N ASN A 330 9.21 -24.61 5.60
CA ASN A 330 9.81 -23.42 4.98
C ASN A 330 11.32 -23.63 4.74
N MET A 331 12.04 -24.11 5.76
CA MET A 331 13.48 -24.40 5.66
C MET A 331 13.73 -25.52 4.64
N TRP A 332 12.98 -26.61 4.76
CA TRP A 332 13.14 -27.76 3.88
C TRP A 332 12.84 -27.40 2.41
N ALA A 333 11.76 -26.67 2.15
CA ALA A 333 11.35 -26.25 0.80
C ALA A 333 12.39 -25.33 0.13
N LEU A 334 12.98 -24.39 0.88
CA LEU A 334 14.05 -23.53 0.35
C LEU A 334 15.31 -24.34 -0.01
N LEU A 335 15.72 -25.26 0.86
CA LEU A 335 16.91 -26.09 0.66
C LEU A 335 16.73 -27.11 -0.48
N ALA A 336 15.61 -27.84 -0.46
CA ALA A 336 15.27 -28.81 -1.48
C ALA A 336 15.00 -28.13 -2.84
N GLY A 337 14.34 -26.96 -2.84
CA GLY A 337 14.17 -26.14 -4.03
C GLY A 337 15.51 -25.69 -4.60
N ALA A 338 16.47 -25.28 -3.76
CA ALA A 338 17.82 -24.95 -4.24
C ALA A 338 18.49 -26.13 -4.95
N VAL A 339 18.31 -27.35 -4.45
CA VAL A 339 18.79 -28.60 -5.08
C VAL A 339 18.06 -28.87 -6.40
N GLU A 340 16.72 -28.75 -6.43
CA GLU A 340 15.92 -28.95 -7.64
C GLU A 340 16.35 -28.00 -8.77
N LEU A 341 16.72 -26.76 -8.43
CA LEU A 341 17.16 -25.76 -9.40
C LEU A 341 18.63 -25.94 -9.85
N ASN A 342 19.54 -26.26 -8.93
CA ASN A 342 20.98 -26.13 -9.18
C ASN A 342 21.74 -27.46 -9.20
N ASP A 343 21.13 -28.56 -8.73
CA ASP A 343 21.73 -29.89 -8.69
C ASP A 343 20.69 -31.04 -8.87
N PRO A 344 19.75 -30.94 -9.85
CA PRO A 344 18.63 -31.88 -9.96
C PRO A 344 19.07 -33.33 -10.24
N GLU A 345 20.18 -33.51 -10.97
CA GLU A 345 20.72 -34.84 -11.29
C GLU A 345 21.18 -35.62 -10.05
N ASN A 346 21.53 -34.91 -8.96
CA ASN A 346 22.00 -35.49 -7.71
C ASN A 346 20.95 -35.39 -6.58
N CYS A 347 19.68 -35.11 -6.89
CA CYS A 347 18.62 -34.92 -5.89
C CYS A 347 18.55 -36.04 -4.84
N SER A 348 18.88 -37.28 -5.22
CA SER A 348 18.85 -38.44 -4.32
C SER A 348 19.90 -38.36 -3.21
N GLU A 349 21.01 -37.64 -3.42
CA GLU A 349 22.04 -37.45 -2.40
C GLU A 349 21.55 -36.58 -1.22
N TYR A 350 20.52 -35.77 -1.46
CA TYR A 350 19.95 -34.82 -0.50
C TYR A 350 18.60 -35.27 0.09
N ASP A 351 18.04 -36.39 -0.37
CA ASP A 351 16.61 -36.70 -0.23
C ASP A 351 15.71 -35.55 -0.74
N ALA A 352 16.09 -34.93 -1.87
CA ALA A 352 15.41 -33.78 -2.45
C ALA A 352 14.79 -34.08 -3.82
N CYS A 353 14.46 -35.34 -4.12
CA CYS A 353 13.73 -35.66 -5.36
C CYS A 353 12.22 -35.44 -5.17
N ASN A 354 11.52 -35.06 -6.24
CA ASN A 354 10.07 -34.78 -6.26
C ASN A 354 9.65 -33.70 -5.26
N VAL A 355 10.45 -32.62 -5.15
CA VAL A 355 10.28 -31.55 -4.15
C VAL A 355 8.87 -30.99 -4.19
N LYS A 356 8.40 -30.56 -5.36
CA LYS A 356 7.09 -29.92 -5.52
C LYS A 356 5.95 -30.77 -4.98
N GLN A 357 5.93 -32.06 -5.32
CA GLN A 357 4.88 -32.97 -4.86
C GLN A 357 4.92 -33.15 -3.33
N ARG A 358 6.12 -33.40 -2.77
CA ARG A 358 6.30 -33.60 -1.33
C ARG A 358 5.91 -32.36 -0.52
N VAL A 359 6.29 -31.17 -0.97
CA VAL A 359 5.89 -29.90 -0.33
C VAL A 359 4.39 -29.69 -0.45
N LYS A 360 3.80 -29.93 -1.63
CA LYS A 360 2.35 -29.81 -1.84
C LYS A 360 1.56 -30.66 -0.85
N GLU A 361 1.97 -31.90 -0.62
CA GLU A 361 1.31 -32.84 0.30
C GLU A 361 1.36 -32.41 1.78
N VAL A 362 2.40 -31.67 2.19
CA VAL A 362 2.54 -31.16 3.57
C VAL A 362 1.93 -29.78 3.75
N VAL A 363 1.96 -28.94 2.72
CA VAL A 363 1.48 -27.55 2.79
C VAL A 363 -0.01 -27.47 2.50
N LEU A 364 -0.51 -28.12 1.45
CA LEU A 364 -1.91 -28.03 1.02
C LEU A 364 -2.70 -29.24 1.53
N THR A 365 -3.03 -29.22 2.82
CA THR A 365 -3.64 -30.36 3.52
C THR A 365 -5.17 -30.40 3.46
N ILE A 366 -5.81 -29.30 3.06
CA ILE A 366 -7.26 -29.19 2.95
C ILE A 366 -7.64 -29.33 1.49
N ARG A 367 -8.52 -30.29 1.19
CA ARG A 367 -9.16 -30.43 -0.13
C ARG A 367 -10.67 -30.35 0.03
N HIS A 368 -11.30 -29.45 -0.72
CA HIS A 368 -12.74 -29.23 -0.70
C HIS A 368 -13.27 -29.03 -2.13
N ASP A 369 -14.26 -29.83 -2.53
CA ASP A 369 -14.91 -29.66 -3.83
C ASP A 369 -16.11 -28.71 -3.67
N CYS A 370 -15.99 -27.48 -4.21
CA CYS A 370 -17.09 -26.52 -4.23
C CYS A 370 -18.18 -26.92 -5.22
N SER A 371 -17.75 -27.45 -6.38
CA SER A 371 -18.62 -27.87 -7.48
C SER A 371 -17.91 -28.93 -8.34
N PRO A 372 -18.57 -29.50 -9.37
CA PRO A 372 -17.87 -30.34 -10.35
C PRO A 372 -16.73 -29.62 -11.07
N THR A 373 -16.79 -28.29 -11.18
CA THR A 373 -15.85 -27.44 -11.94
C THR A 373 -14.84 -26.71 -11.05
N ILE A 374 -14.93 -26.80 -9.71
CA ILE A 374 -14.02 -26.09 -8.80
C ILE A 374 -13.62 -27.00 -7.63
N THR A 375 -12.31 -27.16 -7.42
CA THR A 375 -11.74 -27.71 -6.18
C THR A 375 -10.86 -26.68 -5.50
N VAL A 376 -11.04 -26.50 -4.20
CA VAL A 376 -10.14 -25.76 -3.32
C VAL A 376 -9.10 -26.72 -2.71
N ASN A 377 -7.82 -26.40 -2.88
CA ASN A 377 -6.70 -27.00 -2.16
C ASN A 377 -6.05 -25.93 -1.29
N ALA A 378 -6.31 -25.96 0.02
CA ALA A 378 -5.88 -24.91 0.94
C ALA A 378 -4.86 -25.40 1.97
N GLN A 379 -4.01 -24.47 2.42
CA GLN A 379 -3.11 -24.71 3.55
C GLN A 379 -3.82 -24.58 4.90
N ALA A 380 -4.68 -23.57 5.01
CA ALA A 380 -5.57 -23.36 6.13
C ALA A 380 -6.80 -22.65 5.56
N MET A 381 -8.00 -23.08 5.97
CA MET A 381 -9.29 -22.39 5.84
C MET A 381 -10.27 -23.07 6.80
N SER A 382 -11.13 -22.32 7.48
CA SER A 382 -12.23 -22.88 8.26
C SER A 382 -13.34 -23.41 7.35
N THR A 383 -14.22 -24.28 7.87
CA THR A 383 -15.40 -24.74 7.13
C THR A 383 -16.29 -23.56 6.68
N LYS A 384 -16.33 -22.49 7.47
CA LYS A 384 -17.11 -21.28 7.17
C LYS A 384 -16.48 -20.50 6.02
N GLU A 385 -15.16 -20.28 6.06
CA GLU A 385 -14.42 -19.63 4.97
C GLU A 385 -14.54 -20.41 3.66
N LEU A 386 -14.41 -21.75 3.71
CA LEU A 386 -14.59 -22.61 2.53
C LEU A 386 -16.00 -22.48 1.94
N ALA A 387 -17.04 -22.53 2.78
CA ALA A 387 -18.42 -22.37 2.31
C ALA A 387 -18.65 -20.99 1.69
N SER A 388 -18.15 -19.93 2.33
CA SER A 388 -18.24 -18.56 1.81
C SER A 388 -17.50 -18.40 0.48
N ALA A 389 -16.31 -19.00 0.32
CA ALA A 389 -15.57 -18.97 -0.93
C ALA A 389 -16.36 -19.67 -2.04
N CYS A 390 -16.90 -20.86 -1.79
CA CYS A 390 -17.69 -21.60 -2.76
C CYS A 390 -18.97 -20.85 -3.18
N GLU A 391 -19.68 -20.23 -2.22
CA GLU A 391 -20.88 -19.43 -2.50
C GLU A 391 -20.55 -18.20 -3.33
N THR A 392 -19.48 -17.49 -2.98
CA THR A 392 -19.00 -16.29 -3.68
C THR A 392 -18.63 -16.61 -5.13
N LEU A 393 -17.84 -17.67 -5.34
CA LEU A 393 -17.46 -18.14 -6.67
C LEU A 393 -18.68 -18.53 -7.50
N GLY A 394 -19.61 -19.32 -6.92
CA GLY A 394 -20.83 -19.73 -7.63
C GLY A 394 -21.75 -18.56 -7.99
N MET A 395 -21.85 -17.55 -7.13
CA MET A 395 -22.59 -16.31 -7.44
C MET A 395 -21.94 -15.58 -8.61
N ARG A 396 -20.62 -15.42 -8.57
CA ARG A 396 -19.85 -14.68 -9.58
C ARG A 396 -19.84 -15.40 -10.94
N GLU A 397 -19.77 -16.73 -10.94
CA GLU A 397 -19.93 -17.58 -12.15
C GLU A 397 -21.27 -17.33 -12.85
N ASN A 398 -22.37 -17.26 -12.08
CA ASN A 398 -23.69 -17.01 -12.67
C ASN A 398 -23.81 -15.59 -13.24
N ILE A 399 -23.30 -14.58 -12.53
CA ILE A 399 -23.27 -13.20 -13.03
C ILE A 399 -22.52 -13.13 -14.36
N PHE A 400 -21.33 -13.73 -14.44
CA PHE A 400 -20.53 -13.76 -15.65
C PHE A 400 -21.28 -14.41 -16.83
N HIS A 401 -21.86 -15.59 -16.60
CA HIS A 401 -22.58 -16.32 -17.65
C HIS A 401 -23.83 -15.58 -18.14
N ASP A 402 -24.57 -14.95 -17.24
CA ASP A 402 -25.77 -14.19 -17.59
C ASP A 402 -25.41 -12.89 -18.31
N MET A 403 -24.36 -12.18 -17.85
CA MET A 403 -23.88 -10.94 -18.44
C MET A 403 -23.34 -11.12 -19.86
N LEU A 404 -22.58 -12.20 -20.10
CA LEU A 404 -21.89 -12.42 -21.38
C LEU A 404 -22.60 -13.44 -22.27
N ASN A 405 -23.74 -13.98 -21.82
CA ASN A 405 -24.56 -14.96 -22.55
C ASN A 405 -23.72 -16.13 -23.10
N THR A 406 -22.88 -16.73 -22.25
CA THR A 406 -21.95 -17.78 -22.69
C THR A 406 -22.64 -19.15 -22.87
N GLY A 407 -23.85 -19.31 -22.34
CA GLY A 407 -24.56 -20.60 -22.32
C GLY A 407 -23.84 -21.70 -21.54
N LYS A 408 -22.87 -21.32 -20.70
CA LYS A 408 -21.96 -22.23 -19.98
C LYS A 408 -21.22 -23.20 -20.92
N GLN A 409 -20.97 -22.77 -22.16
CA GLN A 409 -20.25 -23.56 -23.16
C GLN A 409 -18.82 -23.03 -23.28
N PRO A 410 -17.80 -23.84 -22.94
CA PRO A 410 -16.42 -23.44 -23.16
C PRO A 410 -16.16 -23.12 -24.63
N VAL A 411 -15.16 -22.27 -24.89
CA VAL A 411 -14.63 -22.08 -26.24
C VAL A 411 -14.11 -23.41 -26.80
N ALA A 412 -13.98 -23.49 -28.12
CA ALA A 412 -13.42 -24.68 -28.75
C ALA A 412 -12.02 -24.98 -28.20
N ASP A 413 -11.66 -26.26 -28.15
CA ASP A 413 -10.35 -26.75 -27.72
C ASP A 413 -9.93 -26.40 -26.27
N ASP A 414 -10.80 -25.85 -25.42
CA ASP A 414 -10.51 -25.68 -23.99
C ASP A 414 -10.94 -26.93 -23.19
N PHE A 415 -9.95 -27.63 -22.60
CA PHE A 415 -10.14 -28.82 -21.78
C PHE A 415 -10.06 -28.56 -20.26
N ASN A 416 -10.11 -27.30 -19.79
CA ASN A 416 -10.05 -26.90 -18.38
C ASN A 416 -11.34 -27.21 -17.60
N ASP A 417 -11.71 -28.49 -17.53
CA ASP A 417 -12.96 -28.98 -16.94
C ASP A 417 -13.12 -28.69 -15.44
N LYS A 418 -12.00 -28.50 -14.73
CA LYS A 418 -12.00 -28.21 -13.30
C LYS A 418 -10.88 -27.26 -12.88
N LEU A 419 -11.24 -26.10 -12.35
CA LEU A 419 -10.31 -25.16 -11.72
C LEU A 419 -9.78 -25.71 -10.38
N GLU A 420 -8.46 -25.67 -10.18
CA GLU A 420 -7.81 -25.89 -8.90
C GLU A 420 -7.53 -24.52 -8.23
N LEU A 421 -8.35 -24.13 -7.26
CA LEU A 421 -8.13 -22.96 -6.41
C LEU A 421 -7.16 -23.34 -5.28
N VAL A 422 -5.95 -22.79 -5.30
CA VAL A 422 -4.94 -22.98 -4.27
C VAL A 422 -4.97 -21.79 -3.31
N VAL A 423 -5.17 -22.03 -2.01
CA VAL A 423 -5.24 -20.96 -1.00
C VAL A 423 -4.19 -21.16 0.09
N PHE A 424 -3.16 -20.34 0.11
CA PHE A 424 -2.18 -20.31 1.20
C PHE A 424 -2.73 -19.60 2.43
N LYS A 425 -2.19 -19.92 3.61
CA LYS A 425 -2.72 -19.40 4.89
C LYS A 425 -2.50 -17.89 5.09
N ASN A 426 -1.58 -17.28 4.35
CA ASN A 426 -1.29 -15.84 4.32
C ASN A 426 -0.30 -15.51 3.20
N SER A 427 -0.09 -14.20 2.96
CA SER A 427 0.86 -13.69 1.96
C SER A 427 2.31 -14.16 2.19
N GLY A 428 2.72 -14.38 3.44
CA GLY A 428 4.05 -14.93 3.75
C GLY A 428 4.21 -16.35 3.22
N ALA A 429 3.22 -17.22 3.44
CA ALA A 429 3.22 -18.58 2.92
C ALA A 429 3.08 -18.62 1.38
N TYR A 430 2.34 -17.68 0.79
CA TYR A 430 2.31 -17.48 -0.65
C TYR A 430 3.72 -17.20 -1.19
N GLY A 431 4.45 -16.26 -0.59
CA GLY A 431 5.83 -15.95 -0.95
C GLY A 431 6.82 -17.10 -0.69
N ASP A 432 6.61 -17.90 0.36
CA ASP A 432 7.48 -19.02 0.69
C ASP A 432 7.34 -20.20 -0.30
N PHE A 433 6.14 -20.44 -0.84
CA PHE A 433 5.84 -21.67 -1.59
C PHE A 433 5.34 -21.47 -3.02
N GLY A 434 4.77 -20.32 -3.37
CA GLY A 434 4.19 -20.06 -4.69
C GLY A 434 5.19 -20.30 -5.81
N TRP A 435 6.37 -19.69 -5.70
CA TRP A 435 7.47 -19.86 -6.66
C TRP A 435 7.87 -21.34 -6.84
N LEU A 436 7.96 -22.11 -5.75
CA LEU A 436 8.41 -23.50 -5.79
C LEU A 436 7.34 -24.42 -6.40
N LEU A 437 6.11 -24.30 -5.91
CA LEU A 437 5.02 -25.20 -6.28
C LEU A 437 4.48 -24.91 -7.68
N PHE A 438 4.46 -23.64 -8.09
CA PHE A 438 3.76 -23.19 -9.28
C PHE A 438 4.62 -22.38 -10.26
N GLY A 439 5.86 -22.03 -9.89
CA GLY A 439 6.76 -21.27 -10.79
C GLY A 439 6.34 -19.82 -10.98
N ILE A 440 5.70 -19.23 -9.97
CA ILE A 440 5.09 -17.89 -10.06
C ILE A 440 5.91 -16.84 -9.33
N ASP A 441 5.88 -15.60 -9.83
CA ASP A 441 6.18 -14.45 -8.99
C ASP A 441 5.09 -14.32 -7.92
N THR A 442 5.48 -13.87 -6.73
CA THR A 442 4.59 -13.82 -5.54
C THR A 442 4.38 -12.39 -5.04
N ASN A 443 4.85 -11.39 -5.79
CA ASN A 443 4.65 -9.96 -5.56
C ASN A 443 3.36 -9.46 -6.23
N ASN A 444 2.27 -10.21 -6.03
CA ASN A 444 0.94 -9.93 -6.56
C ASN A 444 -0.12 -10.41 -5.56
N GLY A 445 -1.38 -10.04 -5.80
CA GLY A 445 -2.51 -10.39 -4.93
C GLY A 445 -3.02 -11.83 -5.08
N GLY A 446 -2.42 -12.60 -5.97
CA GLY A 446 -2.91 -13.87 -6.48
C GLY A 446 -2.76 -13.91 -7.99
N MET A 447 -2.76 -15.10 -8.58
CA MET A 447 -2.60 -15.25 -10.03
C MET A 447 -3.38 -16.44 -10.58
N TYR A 448 -4.08 -16.19 -11.68
CA TYR A 448 -4.62 -17.25 -12.53
C TYR A 448 -3.56 -17.80 -13.49
N LEU A 449 -3.33 -19.10 -13.42
CA LEU A 449 -2.52 -19.88 -14.35
C LEU A 449 -3.43 -20.75 -15.22
N GLU A 450 -3.69 -20.27 -16.43
CA GLU A 450 -4.46 -21.01 -17.43
C GLU A 450 -3.71 -22.26 -17.91
N GLY A 451 -2.40 -22.14 -18.17
CA GLY A 451 -1.59 -23.20 -18.74
C GLY A 451 -1.81 -23.35 -20.23
N THR A 452 -2.02 -24.58 -20.71
CA THR A 452 -2.27 -24.88 -22.13
C THR A 452 -3.68 -25.47 -22.28
N PRO A 453 -4.73 -24.67 -22.49
CA PRO A 453 -6.13 -25.14 -22.55
C PRO A 453 -6.37 -26.32 -23.48
N SER A 454 -5.64 -26.36 -24.61
CA SER A 454 -5.73 -27.43 -25.62
C SER A 454 -5.07 -28.75 -25.26
N ASP A 455 -4.31 -28.83 -24.16
CA ASP A 455 -3.79 -30.09 -23.64
C ASP A 455 -4.82 -30.72 -22.68
N PRO A 456 -5.36 -31.92 -22.96
CA PRO A 456 -6.28 -32.61 -22.06
C PRO A 456 -5.71 -32.95 -20.67
N ASN A 457 -4.38 -32.84 -20.47
CA ASN A 457 -3.72 -33.01 -19.18
C ASN A 457 -3.44 -31.69 -18.46
N ASN A 458 -3.87 -30.56 -19.04
CA ASN A 458 -3.73 -29.26 -18.42
C ASN A 458 -4.54 -29.17 -17.12
N GLN A 459 -4.04 -28.37 -16.18
CA GLN A 459 -4.75 -28.08 -14.94
C GLN A 459 -4.69 -26.57 -14.72
N ALA A 460 -5.77 -25.88 -15.10
CA ALA A 460 -5.98 -24.49 -14.77
C ALA A 460 -5.97 -24.30 -13.24
N ARG A 461 -5.29 -23.27 -12.76
CA ARG A 461 -5.13 -22.97 -11.34
C ARG A 461 -5.37 -21.52 -11.06
N PHE A 462 -6.04 -21.22 -9.96
CA PHE A 462 -6.00 -19.90 -9.35
C PHE A 462 -5.24 -20.04 -8.04
N ILE A 463 -4.10 -19.36 -7.90
CA ILE A 463 -3.27 -19.40 -6.71
C ILE A 463 -3.43 -18.09 -5.93
N ALA A 464 -3.83 -18.21 -4.67
CA ALA A 464 -4.19 -17.09 -3.80
C ALA A 464 -3.71 -17.31 -2.37
N TYR A 465 -4.01 -16.36 -1.50
CA TYR A 465 -3.78 -16.47 -0.07
C TYR A 465 -4.89 -15.83 0.77
N GLN A 466 -4.95 -16.24 2.03
CA GLN A 466 -5.84 -15.61 2.99
C GLN A 466 -5.32 -14.24 3.44
N ALA A 467 -6.21 -13.26 3.51
CA ALA A 467 -5.99 -11.92 4.04
C ALA A 467 -7.18 -11.51 4.91
N ASP A 468 -6.91 -11.01 6.10
CA ASP A 468 -7.93 -10.54 7.05
C ASP A 468 -8.68 -9.30 6.55
N TYR A 469 -8.07 -8.54 5.65
CA TYR A 469 -8.66 -7.39 4.95
C TYR A 469 -9.38 -7.74 3.65
N ALA A 470 -9.37 -9.01 3.20
CA ALA A 470 -10.10 -9.38 2.00
C ALA A 470 -11.62 -9.19 2.22
N PRO A 471 -12.36 -8.73 1.19
CA PRO A 471 -13.80 -8.61 1.30
C PRO A 471 -14.45 -9.98 1.52
N GLY A 472 -15.60 -9.99 2.18
CA GLY A 472 -16.36 -11.22 2.44
C GLY A 472 -15.83 -12.07 3.60
N GLU A 473 -16.61 -13.10 3.96
CA GLU A 473 -16.24 -14.00 5.08
C GLU A 473 -15.21 -15.07 4.67
N HIS A 474 -14.90 -15.20 3.38
CA HIS A 474 -13.92 -16.17 2.86
C HIS A 474 -12.48 -15.78 3.11
N GLN A 475 -12.21 -14.48 3.32
CA GLN A 475 -10.86 -13.94 3.58
C GLN A 475 -9.84 -14.29 2.49
N VAL A 476 -10.22 -14.53 1.25
CA VAL A 476 -9.30 -14.84 0.14
C VAL A 476 -9.10 -13.58 -0.69
N TRP A 477 -7.87 -13.07 -0.73
CA TRP A 477 -7.56 -11.85 -1.47
C TRP A 477 -7.79 -12.03 -2.97
N ASN A 478 -8.41 -11.04 -3.61
CA ASN A 478 -8.75 -11.00 -5.04
C ASN A 478 -9.54 -12.20 -5.58
N LEU A 479 -10.30 -12.91 -4.72
CA LEU A 479 -11.01 -14.14 -5.09
C LEU A 479 -11.89 -13.98 -6.34
N GLU A 480 -12.74 -12.96 -6.35
CA GLU A 480 -13.70 -12.74 -7.42
C GLU A 480 -13.05 -12.24 -8.70
N HIS A 481 -12.03 -11.39 -8.60
CA HIS A 481 -11.31 -10.84 -9.75
C HIS A 481 -10.58 -11.93 -10.52
N GLU A 482 -9.75 -12.72 -9.84
CA GLU A 482 -8.96 -13.78 -10.48
C GLU A 482 -9.84 -14.94 -10.97
N TYR A 483 -10.99 -15.15 -10.33
CA TYR A 483 -11.93 -16.15 -10.84
C TYR A 483 -12.57 -15.72 -12.16
N VAL A 484 -12.77 -14.42 -12.40
CA VAL A 484 -13.26 -13.93 -13.70
C VAL A 484 -12.24 -14.18 -14.80
N HIS A 485 -10.93 -14.13 -14.53
CA HIS A 485 -9.91 -14.51 -15.52
C HIS A 485 -10.03 -15.97 -15.97
N TYR A 486 -10.31 -16.89 -15.03
CA TYR A 486 -10.63 -18.28 -15.39
C TYR A 486 -11.88 -18.36 -16.29
N LEU A 487 -12.91 -17.58 -15.98
CA LEU A 487 -14.15 -17.61 -16.77
C LEU A 487 -13.95 -16.99 -18.16
N ASP A 488 -13.22 -15.87 -18.27
CA ASP A 488 -12.91 -15.19 -19.54
C ASP A 488 -12.08 -16.11 -20.45
N GLY A 489 -10.99 -16.70 -19.94
CA GLY A 489 -10.18 -17.67 -20.70
C GLY A 489 -10.99 -18.89 -21.16
N ARG A 490 -11.81 -19.46 -20.28
CA ARG A 490 -12.56 -20.68 -20.61
C ARG A 490 -13.75 -20.46 -21.55
N PHE A 491 -14.43 -19.33 -21.45
CA PHE A 491 -15.75 -19.13 -22.09
C PHE A 491 -15.79 -18.02 -23.14
N ASP A 492 -14.81 -17.13 -23.17
CA ASP A 492 -14.81 -15.97 -24.07
C ASP A 492 -13.57 -15.88 -24.95
N LEU A 493 -12.37 -16.12 -24.44
CA LEU A 493 -11.11 -16.01 -25.20
C LEU A 493 -10.65 -17.39 -25.73
N TYR A 494 -10.67 -17.60 -27.04
CA TYR A 494 -10.10 -18.82 -27.63
C TYR A 494 -8.56 -18.80 -27.59
N GLY A 495 -7.97 -19.93 -27.22
CA GLY A 495 -6.52 -20.12 -27.15
C GLY A 495 -6.00 -19.99 -25.72
N ASP A 496 -4.68 -19.96 -25.56
CA ASP A 496 -4.06 -19.60 -24.29
C ASP A 496 -3.99 -18.07 -24.13
N PHE A 497 -3.67 -17.59 -22.93
CA PHE A 497 -3.44 -16.18 -22.61
C PHE A 497 -2.57 -15.46 -23.65
N ASN A 498 -1.50 -16.09 -24.14
CA ASN A 498 -0.63 -15.53 -25.17
C ASN A 498 -1.34 -15.24 -26.47
N THR A 499 -2.27 -16.11 -26.86
CA THR A 499 -3.05 -15.96 -28.07
C THR A 499 -3.90 -14.69 -27.98
N GLY A 500 -4.57 -14.47 -26.86
CA GLY A 500 -5.35 -13.25 -26.60
C GLY A 500 -4.50 -11.99 -26.55
N MET A 501 -3.29 -12.05 -25.98
CA MET A 501 -2.39 -10.90 -25.85
C MET A 501 -1.67 -10.47 -27.15
N GLN A 502 -1.89 -11.16 -28.27
CA GLN A 502 -1.34 -10.73 -29.58
C GLN A 502 -2.00 -9.45 -30.11
N VAL A 503 -3.16 -9.09 -29.59
CA VAL A 503 -3.91 -7.88 -29.91
C VAL A 503 -4.28 -7.13 -28.63
N PRO A 504 -4.67 -5.84 -28.69
CA PRO A 504 -4.93 -5.05 -27.47
C PRO A 504 -6.23 -5.49 -26.73
N THR A 505 -6.13 -6.54 -25.93
CA THR A 505 -7.23 -7.09 -25.11
C THR A 505 -7.11 -6.76 -23.62
N VAL A 506 -6.02 -6.13 -23.16
CA VAL A 506 -5.81 -5.85 -21.71
C VAL A 506 -6.96 -5.08 -21.08
N TRP A 507 -7.55 -4.11 -21.80
CA TRP A 507 -8.74 -3.37 -21.34
C TRP A 507 -9.95 -4.28 -21.12
N TRP A 508 -10.07 -5.35 -21.91
CA TRP A 508 -11.12 -6.35 -21.78
C TRP A 508 -10.78 -7.31 -20.65
N THR A 509 -9.64 -7.99 -20.69
CA THR A 509 -9.28 -9.01 -19.70
C THR A 509 -9.26 -8.44 -18.27
N GLU A 510 -8.52 -7.35 -18.01
CA GLU A 510 -8.52 -6.73 -16.67
C GLU A 510 -9.79 -5.94 -16.37
N GLY A 511 -10.33 -5.24 -17.36
CA GLY A 511 -11.52 -4.42 -17.16
C GLY A 511 -12.77 -5.25 -16.88
N LEU A 512 -12.92 -6.39 -17.55
CA LEU A 512 -13.99 -7.35 -17.32
C LEU A 512 -13.85 -8.00 -15.95
N ALA A 513 -12.64 -8.40 -15.56
CA ALA A 513 -12.37 -8.94 -14.23
C ALA A 513 -12.74 -7.93 -13.13
N GLU A 514 -12.35 -6.66 -13.30
CA GLU A 514 -12.74 -5.57 -12.41
C GLU A 514 -14.26 -5.34 -12.39
N TYR A 515 -14.90 -5.28 -13.56
CA TYR A 515 -16.34 -4.98 -13.65
C TYR A 515 -17.21 -6.12 -13.15
N VAL A 516 -16.92 -7.37 -13.47
CA VAL A 516 -17.72 -8.51 -12.99
C VAL A 516 -17.52 -8.71 -11.48
N SER A 517 -16.31 -8.51 -10.96
CA SER A 517 -16.02 -8.64 -9.52
C SER A 517 -16.68 -7.54 -8.68
N LYS A 518 -16.65 -6.28 -9.15
CA LYS A 518 -17.09 -5.11 -8.39
C LYS A 518 -18.46 -4.55 -8.80
N LEU A 519 -18.97 -4.91 -9.98
CA LEU A 519 -20.19 -4.38 -10.58
C LEU A 519 -20.19 -2.84 -10.57
N LYS A 520 -21.24 -2.20 -10.06
CA LYS A 520 -21.33 -0.73 -9.98
C LYS A 520 -20.63 -0.13 -8.75
N ASP A 521 -20.01 -0.95 -7.89
CA ASP A 521 -19.38 -0.51 -6.64
C ASP A 521 -17.84 -0.56 -6.78
N ASN A 522 -17.27 0.47 -7.41
CA ASN A 522 -15.82 0.60 -7.58
C ASN A 522 -15.32 2.03 -7.26
N PRO A 523 -15.30 2.42 -5.97
CA PRO A 523 -14.92 3.78 -5.57
C PRO A 523 -13.50 4.17 -5.98
N GLY A 524 -12.59 3.19 -6.11
CA GLY A 524 -11.24 3.45 -6.60
C GLY A 524 -11.22 3.85 -8.09
N ALA A 525 -12.12 3.30 -8.91
CA ALA A 525 -12.25 3.70 -10.31
C ALA A 525 -12.95 5.06 -10.45
N GLU A 526 -13.94 5.34 -9.58
CA GLU A 526 -14.60 6.65 -9.52
C GLU A 526 -13.63 7.77 -9.16
N ASP A 527 -12.80 7.57 -8.15
CA ASP A 527 -11.82 8.56 -7.71
C ASP A 527 -10.79 8.90 -8.81
N VAL A 528 -10.29 7.88 -9.52
CA VAL A 528 -9.40 8.09 -10.68
C VAL A 528 -10.11 8.87 -11.79
N ALA A 529 -11.35 8.51 -12.12
CA ALA A 529 -12.12 9.20 -13.16
C ALA A 529 -12.48 10.66 -12.83
N ARG A 530 -12.51 11.02 -11.53
CA ARG A 530 -12.68 12.41 -11.08
C ARG A 530 -11.38 13.22 -11.15
N ARG A 531 -10.23 12.59 -10.95
CA ARG A 531 -8.90 13.25 -10.95
C ARG A 531 -8.33 13.45 -12.34
N GLU A 532 -8.55 12.50 -13.25
CA GLU A 532 -8.09 12.55 -14.62
C GLU A 532 -9.16 12.07 -15.60
N LYS A 533 -9.09 12.54 -16.86
CA LYS A 533 -9.94 12.04 -17.94
C LYS A 533 -9.08 11.36 -18.99
N VAL A 534 -9.44 10.13 -19.36
CA VAL A 534 -8.73 9.38 -20.39
C VAL A 534 -9.68 8.93 -21.49
N ALA A 535 -9.33 9.22 -22.74
CA ALA A 535 -10.12 8.84 -23.91
C ALA A 535 -10.23 7.32 -24.05
N LEU A 536 -11.43 6.82 -24.39
CA LEU A 536 -11.71 5.40 -24.55
C LEU A 536 -10.77 4.77 -25.60
N SER A 537 -10.52 5.44 -26.72
CA SER A 537 -9.60 4.97 -27.77
C SER A 537 -8.19 4.70 -27.26
N LYS A 538 -7.77 5.42 -26.20
CA LYS A 538 -6.49 5.17 -25.53
C LYS A 538 -6.62 3.94 -24.64
N ILE A 539 -7.68 3.83 -23.84
CA ILE A 539 -7.93 2.67 -22.94
C ILE A 539 -7.99 1.37 -23.74
N LEU A 540 -8.72 1.33 -24.86
CA LEU A 540 -8.84 0.14 -25.72
C LEU A 540 -7.52 -0.33 -26.35
N ARG A 541 -6.42 0.41 -26.16
CA ARG A 541 -5.07 0.09 -26.63
C ARG A 541 -4.07 -0.13 -25.50
N ASN A 542 -4.56 -0.29 -24.27
CA ASN A 542 -3.72 -0.60 -23.12
C ASN A 542 -2.83 -1.83 -23.37
N THR A 543 -1.60 -1.75 -22.91
CA THR A 543 -0.74 -2.90 -22.61
C THR A 543 -0.51 -2.98 -21.11
N TYR A 544 0.12 -4.06 -20.64
CA TYR A 544 0.55 -4.17 -19.24
C TYR A 544 1.63 -3.14 -18.84
N ASP A 545 2.16 -2.35 -19.79
CA ASP A 545 3.12 -1.27 -19.54
C ASP A 545 2.47 0.10 -19.26
N ASP A 546 1.15 0.23 -19.43
CA ASP A 546 0.45 1.52 -19.31
C ASP A 546 0.17 1.96 -17.86
N GLY A 547 0.56 1.16 -16.88
CA GLY A 547 0.42 1.45 -15.46
C GLY A 547 -0.92 1.01 -14.86
N VAL A 548 -0.93 0.85 -13.53
CA VAL A 548 -2.03 0.18 -12.80
C VAL A 548 -3.38 0.87 -12.98
N ASP A 549 -3.47 2.20 -12.85
CA ASP A 549 -4.76 2.88 -13.01
C ASP A 549 -5.30 2.77 -14.44
N ARG A 550 -4.44 2.83 -15.44
CA ARG A 550 -4.82 2.63 -16.84
C ARG A 550 -5.35 1.23 -17.08
N ILE A 551 -4.70 0.22 -16.52
CA ILE A 551 -5.02 -1.19 -16.71
C ILE A 551 -6.33 -1.56 -16.00
N TYR A 552 -6.44 -1.29 -14.68
CA TYR A 552 -7.57 -1.80 -13.87
C TYR A 552 -8.70 -0.78 -13.73
N ARG A 553 -8.40 0.47 -13.36
CA ARG A 553 -9.44 1.49 -13.07
C ARG A 553 -10.09 2.02 -14.35
N TRP A 554 -9.28 2.36 -15.35
CA TRP A 554 -9.80 2.72 -16.66
C TRP A 554 -10.27 1.50 -17.46
N GLY A 555 -9.64 0.33 -17.27
CA GLY A 555 -10.15 -0.94 -17.78
C GLY A 555 -11.59 -1.20 -17.34
N TYR A 556 -11.87 -1.09 -16.04
CA TYR A 556 -13.21 -1.18 -15.46
C TYR A 556 -14.22 -0.30 -16.20
N TRP A 557 -13.91 1.00 -16.36
CA TRP A 557 -14.82 1.92 -17.04
C TRP A 557 -15.04 1.55 -18.51
N SER A 558 -14.00 1.11 -19.21
CA SER A 558 -14.14 0.69 -20.60
C SER A 558 -14.97 -0.59 -20.75
N ALA A 559 -14.75 -1.61 -19.92
CA ALA A 559 -15.53 -2.84 -19.95
C ALA A 559 -16.99 -2.57 -19.60
N ARG A 560 -17.26 -1.81 -18.53
CA ARG A 560 -18.61 -1.39 -18.14
C ARG A 560 -19.31 -0.62 -19.25
N TYR A 561 -18.66 0.38 -19.84
CA TYR A 561 -19.21 1.15 -20.95
C TYR A 561 -19.56 0.26 -22.15
N MET A 562 -18.64 -0.63 -22.54
CA MET A 562 -18.87 -1.51 -23.69
C MET A 562 -20.04 -2.47 -23.43
N LEU A 563 -20.18 -2.98 -22.19
CA LEU A 563 -21.27 -3.88 -21.81
C LEU A 563 -22.62 -3.17 -21.68
N GLU A 564 -22.66 -2.00 -21.04
CA GLU A 564 -23.90 -1.27 -20.75
C GLU A 564 -24.38 -0.43 -21.94
N GLN A 565 -23.45 0.27 -22.62
CA GLN A 565 -23.78 1.27 -23.65
C GLN A 565 -23.56 0.75 -25.07
N ARG A 566 -22.74 -0.28 -25.27
CA ARG A 566 -22.43 -0.85 -26.61
C ARG A 566 -22.69 -2.36 -26.70
N PRO A 567 -23.85 -2.87 -26.24
CA PRO A 567 -24.09 -4.32 -26.16
C PRO A 567 -24.01 -5.05 -27.51
N SER A 568 -24.36 -4.39 -28.62
CA SER A 568 -24.22 -4.95 -29.97
C SER A 568 -22.76 -5.11 -30.39
N ASP A 569 -21.91 -4.12 -30.10
CA ASP A 569 -20.47 -4.18 -30.41
C ASP A 569 -19.82 -5.25 -29.54
N THR A 570 -20.16 -5.31 -28.25
CA THR A 570 -19.65 -6.33 -27.32
C THR A 570 -20.05 -7.75 -27.76
N THR A 571 -21.29 -7.95 -28.20
CA THR A 571 -21.73 -9.24 -28.75
C THR A 571 -20.90 -9.64 -29.99
N GLN A 572 -20.58 -8.68 -30.86
CA GLN A 572 -19.75 -8.93 -32.02
C GLN A 572 -18.29 -9.25 -31.64
N ILE A 573 -17.71 -8.51 -30.70
CA ILE A 573 -16.35 -8.75 -30.17
C ILE A 573 -16.25 -10.15 -29.58
N LEU A 574 -17.19 -10.53 -28.72
CA LEU A 574 -17.25 -11.87 -28.12
C LEU A 574 -17.35 -12.98 -29.17
N SER A 575 -18.07 -12.73 -30.28
CA SER A 575 -18.14 -13.72 -31.37
C SER A 575 -16.78 -13.98 -32.04
N TRP A 576 -15.92 -12.96 -32.12
CA TRP A 576 -14.56 -13.09 -32.63
C TRP A 576 -13.65 -13.74 -31.61
N PHE A 577 -13.67 -13.28 -30.36
CA PHE A 577 -12.87 -13.86 -29.27
C PHE A 577 -13.12 -15.36 -29.10
N ARG A 578 -14.39 -15.78 -29.04
CA ARG A 578 -14.78 -17.19 -28.88
C ARG A 578 -14.41 -18.06 -30.07
N ALA A 579 -14.24 -17.46 -31.25
CA ALA A 579 -13.84 -18.13 -32.48
C ALA A 579 -12.32 -18.09 -32.73
N GLY A 580 -11.56 -17.34 -31.92
CA GLY A 580 -10.15 -17.06 -32.15
C GLY A 580 -9.88 -16.12 -33.33
N ASP A 581 -10.87 -15.35 -33.78
CA ASP A 581 -10.76 -14.40 -34.89
C ASP A 581 -10.24 -13.02 -34.43
N TYR A 582 -9.04 -13.03 -33.85
CA TYR A 582 -8.40 -11.81 -33.34
C TYR A 582 -8.04 -10.80 -34.45
N GLU A 583 -7.90 -11.26 -35.70
CA GLU A 583 -7.69 -10.38 -36.86
C GLU A 583 -8.91 -9.49 -37.12
N SER A 584 -10.13 -10.05 -37.08
CA SER A 584 -11.35 -9.26 -37.21
C SER A 584 -11.55 -8.28 -36.05
N PHE A 585 -11.21 -8.68 -34.82
CA PHE A 585 -11.21 -7.77 -33.68
C PHE A 585 -10.24 -6.60 -33.88
N GLU A 586 -9.00 -6.87 -34.30
CA GLU A 586 -8.00 -5.82 -34.53
C GLU A 586 -8.44 -4.87 -35.65
N ALA A 587 -9.02 -5.41 -36.74
CA ALA A 587 -9.59 -4.61 -37.81
C ALA A 587 -10.73 -3.71 -37.33
N TRP A 588 -11.63 -4.23 -36.49
CA TRP A 588 -12.68 -3.45 -35.86
C TRP A 588 -12.11 -2.35 -34.97
N LEU A 589 -11.17 -2.67 -34.08
CA LEU A 589 -10.51 -1.74 -33.16
C LEU A 589 -9.83 -0.59 -33.92
N ASN A 590 -9.17 -0.90 -35.03
CA ASN A 590 -8.56 0.10 -35.91
C ASN A 590 -9.61 0.97 -36.62
N SER A 591 -10.76 0.41 -36.99
CA SER A 591 -11.85 1.15 -37.64
C SER A 591 -12.67 2.05 -36.70
N THR A 592 -12.70 1.72 -35.40
CA THR A 592 -13.41 2.49 -34.38
C THR A 592 -12.75 3.85 -34.16
N GLY A 593 -11.41 3.93 -34.19
CA GLY A 593 -10.68 5.18 -33.98
C GLY A 593 -11.10 5.87 -32.68
N GLN A 594 -11.51 7.14 -32.78
CA GLN A 594 -11.99 7.96 -31.65
C GLN A 594 -13.53 8.02 -31.56
N ARG A 595 -14.25 7.18 -32.32
CA ARG A 595 -15.71 7.26 -32.49
C ARG A 595 -16.49 7.31 -31.19
N TYR A 596 -15.99 6.66 -30.14
CA TYR A 596 -16.68 6.53 -28.86
C TYR A 596 -16.14 7.46 -27.78
N ASP A 597 -15.11 8.27 -28.04
CA ASP A 597 -14.44 9.05 -26.98
C ASP A 597 -15.38 10.10 -26.36
N GLU A 598 -16.12 10.83 -27.20
CA GLU A 598 -17.07 11.86 -26.75
C GLU A 598 -18.23 11.24 -25.98
N HIS A 599 -18.85 10.20 -26.52
CA HIS A 599 -19.97 9.52 -25.86
C HIS A 599 -19.54 8.87 -24.54
N PHE A 600 -18.37 8.22 -24.51
CA PHE A 600 -17.80 7.66 -23.28
C PHE A 600 -17.56 8.73 -22.21
N ALA A 601 -17.00 9.89 -22.59
CA ALA A 601 -16.77 10.98 -21.65
C ALA A 601 -18.07 11.55 -21.08
N ASN A 602 -19.12 11.68 -21.91
CA ASN A 602 -20.43 12.17 -21.50
C ASN A 602 -21.15 11.16 -20.59
N TRP A 603 -21.17 9.89 -20.98
CA TRP A 603 -21.73 8.81 -20.17
C TRP A 603 -21.04 8.71 -18.80
N LEU A 604 -19.69 8.75 -18.78
CA LEU A 604 -18.94 8.67 -17.53
C LEU A 604 -19.24 9.86 -16.61
N ALA A 605 -19.37 11.07 -17.16
CA ALA A 605 -19.77 12.24 -16.39
C ALA A 605 -21.17 12.05 -15.77
N ALA A 606 -22.16 11.61 -16.56
CA ALA A 606 -23.51 11.36 -16.08
C ALA A 606 -23.56 10.29 -14.98
N VAL A 607 -22.80 9.19 -15.13
CA VAL A 607 -22.69 8.14 -14.11
C VAL A 607 -22.07 8.68 -12.82
N LEU A 608 -21.02 9.50 -12.91
CA LEU A 608 -20.36 10.10 -11.74
C LEU A 608 -21.22 11.18 -11.04
N GLU A 609 -22.18 11.77 -11.75
CA GLU A 609 -23.16 12.72 -11.21
C GLU A 609 -24.41 12.03 -10.63
N GLY A 610 -24.51 10.71 -10.73
CA GLY A 610 -25.64 9.92 -10.23
C GLY A 610 -26.87 9.90 -11.15
N ASN A 611 -26.74 10.40 -12.37
CA ASN A 611 -27.80 10.44 -13.39
C ASN A 611 -27.75 9.20 -14.30
N ASP A 612 -27.76 8.00 -13.71
CA ASP A 612 -27.75 6.75 -14.47
C ASP A 612 -29.17 6.42 -14.97
N ASP A 613 -29.60 7.13 -16.01
CA ASP A 613 -30.78 6.79 -16.80
C ASP A 613 -30.44 5.55 -17.62
N GLY A 614 -30.73 4.38 -17.04
CA GLY A 614 -30.50 3.09 -17.68
C GLY A 614 -31.15 3.02 -19.06
N GLY A 615 -30.31 3.11 -20.09
CA GLY A 615 -30.47 2.65 -21.47
C GLY A 615 -31.86 2.70 -22.09
N ASP A 616 -32.08 3.69 -22.96
CA ASP A 616 -32.69 3.52 -24.29
C ASP A 616 -32.66 4.87 -25.01
N ASP A 617 -31.69 5.09 -25.90
CA ASP A 617 -31.81 6.09 -26.96
C ASP A 617 -31.40 5.39 -28.27
N GLY A 618 -32.28 4.51 -28.74
CA GLY A 618 -32.31 4.11 -30.13
C GLY A 618 -32.62 5.30 -31.04
N ASP A 619 -31.82 5.42 -32.11
CA ASP A 619 -32.07 6.13 -33.37
C ASP A 619 -33.36 6.99 -33.45
N ASP A 620 -33.24 8.32 -33.56
CA ASP A 620 -34.13 9.08 -34.45
C ASP A 620 -33.47 10.37 -35.01
N ASP A 621 -33.41 10.43 -36.34
CA ASP A 621 -33.10 11.60 -37.14
C ASP A 621 -34.35 12.51 -37.20
N GLY A 622 -34.25 13.81 -36.95
CA GLY A 622 -35.34 14.72 -37.35
C GLY A 622 -35.38 16.13 -36.74
N ASP A 623 -34.77 17.06 -37.47
CA ASP A 623 -35.19 18.45 -37.73
C ASP A 623 -36.49 18.97 -37.05
N ASP A 624 -36.40 20.03 -36.23
CA ASP A 624 -37.04 21.34 -36.50
C ASP A 624 -36.92 22.32 -35.31
N GLY A 625 -36.25 23.45 -35.56
CA GLY A 625 -36.89 24.78 -35.49
C GLY A 625 -37.01 25.56 -34.17
N GLY A 626 -36.05 26.47 -33.95
CA GLY A 626 -36.21 27.88 -33.49
C GLY A 626 -36.60 28.11 -32.02
N ASP A 627 -36.31 29.24 -31.36
CA ASP A 627 -35.70 30.53 -31.72
C ASP A 627 -35.49 31.30 -30.39
N ASP A 628 -34.50 32.20 -30.37
CA ASP A 628 -34.28 33.33 -29.42
C ASP A 628 -34.03 33.05 -27.91
N GLY A 629 -32.95 33.54 -27.27
CA GLY A 629 -31.95 34.51 -27.73
C GLY A 629 -30.80 34.80 -26.75
N ASP A 630 -29.79 35.46 -27.34
CA ASP A 630 -28.63 36.25 -26.89
C ASP A 630 -28.16 36.29 -25.41
N ASP A 631 -26.92 35.79 -25.24
CA ASP A 631 -25.69 36.44 -24.72
C ASP A 631 -25.70 37.32 -23.44
N ASP A 632 -24.92 36.88 -22.45
CA ASP A 632 -23.79 37.59 -21.78
C ASP A 632 -23.38 36.69 -20.58
N GLY A 633 -22.23 35.99 -20.56
CA GLY A 633 -20.90 36.56 -20.33
C GLY A 633 -20.44 36.20 -18.91
N GLY A 634 -19.41 35.35 -18.80
CA GLY A 634 -19.05 34.55 -17.62
C GLY A 634 -18.61 35.26 -16.34
N ASP A 635 -18.60 34.49 -15.25
CA ASP A 635 -17.60 34.53 -14.17
C ASP A 635 -17.77 33.27 -13.27
N ASP A 636 -16.81 32.36 -13.33
CA ASP A 636 -16.04 31.85 -12.20
C ASP A 636 -16.81 31.35 -10.95
N GLY A 637 -17.18 30.07 -10.94
CA GLY A 637 -17.57 29.36 -9.72
C GLY A 637 -17.21 27.90 -9.80
N GLY A 638 -16.10 27.49 -9.17
CA GLY A 638 -15.89 26.10 -8.80
C GLY A 638 -16.99 25.71 -7.83
N ASP A 639 -17.87 24.81 -8.26
CA ASP A 639 -18.98 24.31 -7.47
C ASP A 639 -18.47 23.24 -6.49
N ASP A 640 -18.68 23.46 -5.20
CA ASP A 640 -18.07 22.78 -4.05
C ASP A 640 -18.88 21.56 -3.55
N GLY A 641 -19.75 21.01 -4.41
CA GLY A 641 -20.53 19.81 -4.10
C GLY A 641 -21.65 20.05 -3.08
N SER A 642 -22.17 21.28 -2.99
CA SER A 642 -23.17 21.70 -2.00
C SER A 642 -24.59 21.18 -2.23
N ASP A 643 -24.87 20.47 -3.33
CA ASP A 643 -26.21 19.94 -3.64
C ASP A 643 -26.42 18.43 -3.33
N ASP A 644 -25.42 17.70 -2.81
CA ASP A 644 -25.64 16.31 -2.35
C ASP A 644 -26.39 16.30 -1.00
N PRO A 645 -27.56 15.63 -0.87
CA PRO A 645 -28.32 15.57 0.37
C PRO A 645 -27.61 14.84 1.52
N ARG A 646 -26.41 14.28 1.32
CA ARG A 646 -25.53 13.69 2.33
C ARG A 646 -24.36 14.61 2.73
N ALA A 647 -24.15 15.73 2.05
CA ALA A 647 -23.17 16.72 2.45
C ALA A 647 -23.55 17.32 3.82
N LEU A 648 -22.54 17.49 4.67
CA LEU A 648 -22.59 18.24 5.93
C LEU A 648 -21.75 19.49 5.76
N GLU A 649 -22.41 20.64 5.83
CA GLU A 649 -21.78 21.92 5.62
C GLU A 649 -21.36 22.57 6.95
N PRO A 650 -20.14 23.10 7.06
CA PRO A 650 -19.67 23.80 8.26
C PRO A 650 -20.63 24.90 8.71
N GLY A 651 -21.03 24.85 9.99
CA GLY A 651 -21.93 25.82 10.60
C GLY A 651 -23.40 25.74 10.18
N LYS A 652 -23.81 24.72 9.40
CA LYS A 652 -25.21 24.48 9.01
C LYS A 652 -25.74 23.17 9.63
N PRO A 653 -26.42 23.23 10.80
CA PRO A 653 -26.97 22.05 11.44
C PRO A 653 -28.04 21.35 10.59
N LYS A 654 -28.03 20.02 10.60
CA LYS A 654 -28.95 19.16 9.84
C LYS A 654 -29.75 18.26 10.77
N SER A 655 -31.08 18.29 10.67
CA SER A 655 -31.96 17.43 11.47
C SER A 655 -32.29 16.13 10.74
N LEU A 656 -32.09 14.99 11.41
CA LEU A 656 -32.17 13.65 10.84
C LEU A 656 -33.13 12.77 11.65
N THR A 657 -33.87 11.90 10.96
CA THR A 657 -34.75 10.90 11.58
C THR A 657 -34.58 9.56 10.89
N ALA A 658 -34.38 8.48 11.65
CA ALA A 658 -34.18 7.14 11.13
C ALA A 658 -34.75 6.05 12.07
N GLY A 659 -35.21 4.94 11.48
CA GLY A 659 -35.75 3.79 12.22
C GLY A 659 -34.67 2.92 12.89
N ALA A 660 -35.11 1.92 13.67
CA ALA A 660 -34.24 0.95 14.34
C ALA A 660 -33.39 0.12 13.36
N GLY A 661 -32.11 -0.08 13.68
CA GLY A 661 -31.14 -0.80 12.85
C GLY A 661 -30.64 -0.01 11.64
N SER A 662 -30.79 1.32 11.64
CA SER A 662 -30.42 2.18 10.52
C SER A 662 -28.92 2.46 10.45
N GLN A 663 -28.44 2.58 9.21
CA GLN A 663 -27.12 3.10 8.86
C GLN A 663 -27.33 4.24 7.87
N ALA A 664 -26.73 5.40 8.13
CA ALA A 664 -26.83 6.58 7.28
C ALA A 664 -25.45 7.19 7.06
N TYR A 665 -25.14 7.52 5.81
CA TYR A 665 -23.83 7.99 5.37
C TYR A 665 -23.88 9.47 5.01
N TYR A 666 -22.88 10.22 5.47
CA TYR A 666 -22.71 11.66 5.25
C TYR A 666 -21.25 12.00 4.98
N PHE A 667 -20.96 13.15 4.40
CA PHE A 667 -19.57 13.56 4.16
C PHE A 667 -19.42 15.07 4.27
N MET A 668 -18.19 15.53 4.47
CA MET A 668 -17.87 16.94 4.63
C MET A 668 -16.49 17.26 4.05
N PHE A 669 -16.36 18.40 3.38
CA PHE A 669 -15.08 18.85 2.82
C PHE A 669 -14.24 19.56 3.89
N ALA A 670 -12.96 19.19 4.01
CA ALA A 670 -11.96 19.90 4.80
C ALA A 670 -11.00 20.63 3.84
N PRO A 671 -11.04 21.97 3.73
CA PRO A 671 -10.11 22.73 2.89
C PRO A 671 -8.65 22.64 3.38
N HIS A 672 -7.69 22.92 2.50
CA HIS A 672 -6.27 23.06 2.89
C HIS A 672 -6.10 24.11 4.01
N GLY A 673 -5.31 23.78 5.04
CA GLY A 673 -5.14 24.63 6.22
C GLY A 673 -6.23 24.46 7.28
N THR A 674 -7.01 23.38 7.23
CA THR A 674 -7.85 22.96 8.35
C THR A 674 -6.94 22.34 9.42
N ASP A 675 -6.76 23.03 10.54
CA ASP A 675 -6.03 22.56 11.71
C ASP A 675 -6.90 21.68 12.62
N LEU A 676 -8.23 21.77 12.48
CA LEU A 676 -9.17 21.04 13.34
C LEU A 676 -10.53 20.84 12.67
N LEU A 677 -11.03 19.61 12.62
CA LEU A 677 -12.38 19.28 12.17
C LEU A 677 -13.18 18.68 13.32
N HIS A 678 -14.39 19.21 13.53
CA HIS A 678 -15.32 18.77 14.55
C HIS A 678 -16.64 18.31 13.94
N LEU A 679 -17.16 17.20 14.45
CA LEU A 679 -18.49 16.69 14.15
C LEU A 679 -19.24 16.47 15.47
N LEU A 680 -20.42 17.08 15.58
CA LEU A 680 -21.32 16.91 16.72
C LEU A 680 -22.63 16.28 16.27
N THR A 681 -23.16 15.39 17.10
CA THR A 681 -24.57 14.99 17.04
C THR A 681 -25.24 15.33 18.36
N ARG A 682 -26.50 15.76 18.32
CA ARG A 682 -27.34 16.03 19.50
C ARG A 682 -28.73 15.48 19.29
N GLY A 683 -29.29 14.83 20.31
CA GLY A 683 -30.68 14.35 20.24
C GLY A 683 -31.21 13.79 21.55
N ASP A 684 -32.51 13.94 21.77
CA ASP A 684 -33.17 13.52 23.00
C ASP A 684 -33.43 12.00 23.08
N ASN A 685 -33.20 11.26 21.98
CA ASN A 685 -33.38 9.81 21.92
C ASN A 685 -32.43 9.11 20.91
N GLY A 686 -32.16 7.83 21.15
CA GLY A 686 -31.37 6.97 20.25
C GLY A 686 -29.98 6.58 20.77
N ASP A 687 -29.44 5.51 20.19
CA ASP A 687 -28.11 4.93 20.45
C ASP A 687 -27.18 5.16 19.24
N VAL A 688 -26.95 6.42 18.90
CA VAL A 688 -26.21 6.77 17.68
C VAL A 688 -24.72 6.55 17.90
N SER A 689 -24.12 5.65 17.13
CA SER A 689 -22.67 5.58 16.97
C SER A 689 -22.28 6.29 15.70
N VAL A 690 -21.32 7.20 15.80
CA VAL A 690 -20.77 7.97 14.69
C VAL A 690 -19.41 7.40 14.38
N TYR A 691 -19.12 7.18 13.10
CA TYR A 691 -17.83 6.73 12.61
C TYR A 691 -17.38 7.74 11.56
N VAL A 692 -16.12 8.17 11.61
CA VAL A 692 -15.54 9.14 10.66
C VAL A 692 -14.30 8.55 10.05
N LYS A 693 -14.12 8.78 8.75
CA LYS A 693 -12.96 8.32 7.99
C LYS A 693 -12.61 9.32 6.89
N HIS A 694 -11.33 9.64 6.77
CA HIS A 694 -10.75 10.49 5.74
C HIS A 694 -10.80 9.78 4.38
N ASP A 695 -10.23 8.58 4.27
CA ASP A 695 -10.09 7.86 2.99
C ASP A 695 -11.16 6.80 2.74
N GLY A 696 -12.35 7.28 2.37
CA GLY A 696 -13.50 6.47 1.97
C GLY A 696 -14.53 6.28 3.09
N TRP A 697 -15.64 5.60 2.78
CA TRP A 697 -16.76 5.46 3.70
C TRP A 697 -16.42 4.58 4.91
N PRO A 698 -16.64 5.07 6.15
CA PRO A 698 -16.41 4.28 7.35
C PRO A 698 -17.43 3.13 7.46
N THR A 699 -16.98 1.98 7.94
CA THR A 699 -17.84 0.87 8.40
C THR A 699 -17.79 0.76 9.92
N THR A 700 -18.59 -0.12 10.53
CA THR A 700 -18.55 -0.32 11.99
C THR A 700 -17.26 -0.98 12.49
N THR A 701 -16.42 -1.49 11.58
CA THR A 701 -15.15 -2.18 11.87
C THR A 701 -13.93 -1.53 11.21
N ASP A 702 -14.13 -0.57 10.31
CA ASP A 702 -13.08 0.15 9.60
C ASP A 702 -13.43 1.64 9.53
N TYR A 703 -12.79 2.43 10.39
CA TYR A 703 -13.02 3.85 10.59
C TYR A 703 -11.77 4.47 11.19
N ASP A 704 -11.55 5.77 10.96
CA ASP A 704 -10.41 6.46 11.57
C ASP A 704 -10.75 6.88 13.00
N GLN A 705 -12.00 7.30 13.21
CA GLN A 705 -12.53 7.62 14.54
C GLN A 705 -13.96 7.13 14.71
N LYS A 706 -14.32 6.79 15.96
CA LYS A 706 -15.67 6.43 16.36
C LYS A 706 -16.06 7.20 17.61
N SER A 707 -17.33 7.57 17.71
CA SER A 707 -17.89 8.17 18.91
C SER A 707 -17.96 7.19 20.08
N THR A 708 -17.79 7.72 21.29
CA THR A 708 -17.65 6.93 22.51
C THR A 708 -18.82 7.08 23.49
N SER A 709 -19.79 7.97 23.21
CA SER A 709 -20.87 8.30 24.14
C SER A 709 -21.96 7.23 24.24
N GLY A 710 -22.12 6.40 23.21
CA GLY A 710 -23.11 5.31 23.20
C GLY A 710 -24.57 5.78 23.22
N ASN A 711 -24.81 7.07 22.95
CA ASN A 711 -26.13 7.71 22.88
C ASN A 711 -26.17 8.70 21.69
N ALA A 712 -27.25 9.44 21.53
CA ALA A 712 -27.42 10.40 20.44
C ALA A 712 -26.49 11.63 20.52
N ASP A 713 -25.80 11.86 21.64
CA ASP A 713 -24.92 13.01 21.87
C ASP A 713 -23.46 12.63 21.63
N ASN A 714 -22.97 12.85 20.42
CA ASN A 714 -21.61 12.48 20.03
C ASN A 714 -20.76 13.72 19.73
N SER A 715 -19.46 13.60 19.97
CA SER A 715 -18.46 14.60 19.59
C SER A 715 -17.22 13.89 19.07
N ILE A 716 -16.91 14.07 17.79
CA ILE A 716 -15.72 13.54 17.14
C ILE A 716 -14.85 14.71 16.69
N GLN A 717 -13.54 14.61 16.93
CA GLN A 717 -12.58 15.66 16.58
C GLN A 717 -11.39 15.05 15.84
N VAL A 718 -11.13 15.53 14.64
CA VAL A 718 -9.95 15.19 13.86
C VAL A 718 -9.00 16.38 13.96
N SER A 719 -7.88 16.20 14.68
CA SER A 719 -6.81 17.19 14.80
C SER A 719 -5.87 17.11 13.61
N SER A 720 -5.47 18.27 13.08
CA SER A 720 -4.66 18.39 11.85
C SER A 720 -5.23 17.51 10.72
N PRO A 721 -6.53 17.63 10.40
CA PRO A 721 -7.10 16.88 9.30
C PRO A 721 -6.34 17.19 8.02
N GLU A 722 -6.14 16.18 7.18
CA GLU A 722 -5.63 16.40 5.84
C GLU A 722 -6.60 17.35 5.13
N GLY A 723 -6.07 18.43 4.57
CA GLY A 723 -6.86 19.46 3.91
C GLY A 723 -6.86 19.26 2.40
N GLY A 724 -7.89 19.76 1.73
CA GLY A 724 -8.13 19.57 0.30
C GLY A 724 -8.91 18.30 -0.05
N THR A 725 -9.65 17.74 0.92
CA THR A 725 -10.20 16.37 0.85
C THR A 725 -11.51 16.25 1.63
N TYR A 726 -12.23 15.14 1.44
CA TYR A 726 -13.51 14.86 2.09
C TYR A 726 -13.37 13.88 3.27
N TYR A 727 -14.03 14.17 4.37
CA TYR A 727 -14.23 13.26 5.49
C TYR A 727 -15.62 12.63 5.41
N HIS A 728 -15.67 11.31 5.45
CA HIS A 728 -16.86 10.49 5.36
C HIS A 728 -17.32 10.06 6.75
N VAL A 729 -18.62 10.02 6.96
CA VAL A 729 -19.29 9.83 8.24
C VAL A 729 -20.35 8.75 8.11
N LEU A 730 -20.36 7.79 9.02
CA LEU A 730 -21.42 6.79 9.17
C LEU A 730 -22.10 6.99 10.54
N LEU A 731 -23.42 7.14 10.52
CA LEU A 731 -24.28 7.09 11.70
C LEU A 731 -24.97 5.73 11.75
N THR A 732 -24.80 4.98 12.84
CA THR A 732 -25.51 3.73 13.08
C THR A 732 -26.35 3.81 14.34
N SER A 733 -27.56 3.24 14.34
CA SER A 733 -28.37 3.15 15.55
C SER A 733 -29.18 1.86 15.59
N THR A 734 -29.18 1.17 16.74
CA THR A 734 -29.95 -0.06 16.95
C THR A 734 -31.41 0.26 17.32
N ALA A 735 -31.66 1.34 18.05
CA ALA A 735 -32.99 1.76 18.52
C ALA A 735 -33.70 2.74 17.58
N GLY A 736 -32.97 3.35 16.63
CA GLY A 736 -33.45 4.47 15.82
C GLY A 736 -33.33 5.81 16.57
N TYR A 737 -33.49 6.91 15.84
CA TYR A 737 -33.41 8.27 16.38
C TYR A 737 -34.37 9.19 15.62
N SER A 738 -34.94 10.17 16.32
CA SER A 738 -35.77 11.22 15.72
C SER A 738 -35.25 12.59 16.09
N ASP A 739 -35.30 13.52 15.14
CA ASP A 739 -34.81 14.90 15.30
C ASP A 739 -33.34 14.98 15.78
N LEU A 740 -32.52 14.01 15.36
CA LEU A 740 -31.07 14.01 15.62
C LEU A 740 -30.44 15.13 14.82
N CYS A 741 -29.94 16.14 15.51
CA CYS A 741 -29.18 17.21 14.90
C CYS A 741 -27.72 16.77 14.68
N VAL A 742 -27.18 17.04 13.49
CA VAL A 742 -25.78 16.83 13.13
C VAL A 742 -25.19 18.15 12.63
N THR A 743 -24.05 18.55 13.17
CA THR A 743 -23.39 19.83 12.83
C THR A 743 -21.89 19.64 12.79
N VAL A 744 -21.22 20.40 11.94
CA VAL A 744 -19.80 20.30 11.69
C VAL A 744 -19.11 21.65 11.76
N GLY A 745 -17.85 21.67 12.20
CA GLY A 745 -17.04 22.87 12.39
C GLY A 745 -15.61 22.63 11.91
N LEU A 746 -15.03 23.63 11.27
CA LEU A 746 -13.65 23.60 10.76
C LEU A 746 -12.90 24.76 11.40
N ASN A 747 -11.83 24.46 12.14
CA ASN A 747 -10.97 25.36 12.92
C ASN A 747 -11.67 26.11 14.07
N ASP A 748 -12.95 26.44 13.89
CA ASP A 748 -13.84 27.01 14.87
C ASP A 748 -14.74 25.92 15.49
N ALA A 749 -15.29 26.20 16.67
CA ALA A 749 -16.23 25.30 17.31
C ALA A 749 -17.52 25.17 16.45
N PRO A 750 -18.05 23.95 16.24
CA PRO A 750 -19.29 23.74 15.50
C PRO A 750 -20.47 24.44 16.18
N THR A 751 -21.36 25.05 15.41
CA THR A 751 -22.58 25.71 15.91
C THR A 751 -23.45 24.69 16.64
N ASP A 752 -23.80 24.94 17.91
CA ASP A 752 -24.60 24.00 18.71
C ASP A 752 -26.00 23.85 18.14
N CYS A 753 -26.58 22.66 18.30
CA CYS A 753 -27.84 22.20 17.71
C CYS A 753 -29.10 22.90 18.25
N GLY A 754 -28.95 24.05 18.92
CA GLY A 754 -30.01 24.83 19.55
C GLY A 754 -30.34 26.16 18.87
N ASP A 755 -29.60 26.61 17.86
CA ASP A 755 -29.89 27.88 17.18
C ASP A 755 -30.60 27.67 15.84
N THR A 756 -31.88 27.31 15.89
CA THR A 756 -32.78 27.51 14.74
C THR A 756 -33.25 28.95 14.79
N GLY A 757 -32.58 29.81 14.01
CA GLY A 757 -32.62 31.26 14.17
C GLY A 757 -33.99 31.88 14.45
N GLY A 758 -34.05 32.68 15.52
CA GLY A 758 -35.10 33.66 15.76
C GLY A 758 -35.55 33.81 17.22
N GLY A 759 -34.79 34.54 18.04
CA GLY A 759 -35.27 34.99 19.35
C GLY A 759 -34.20 35.72 20.17
N ASP A 760 -34.25 37.05 20.17
CA ASP A 760 -33.54 37.93 21.09
C ASP A 760 -33.93 37.58 22.55
N ASP A 761 -32.97 37.07 23.34
CA ASP A 761 -32.95 37.24 24.80
C ASP A 761 -31.50 37.07 25.31
N GLY A 762 -30.91 38.19 25.73
CA GLY A 762 -29.49 38.33 25.99
C GLY A 762 -28.93 37.52 27.16
N GLY A 763 -27.79 36.89 26.91
CA GLY A 763 -26.84 36.39 27.90
C GLY A 763 -25.45 36.34 27.26
N ASP A 764 -24.58 37.26 27.63
CA ASP A 764 -23.21 37.43 27.14
C ASP A 764 -22.36 36.16 27.39
N SER A 765 -22.19 35.31 26.36
CA SER A 765 -21.24 34.18 26.38
C SER A 765 -20.59 33.93 25.02
N SER A 766 -20.31 34.99 24.25
CA SER A 766 -19.64 34.91 22.94
C SER A 766 -18.14 34.56 22.98
N GLU A 767 -17.66 33.87 24.02
CA GLU A 767 -16.29 33.33 24.06
C GLU A 767 -16.40 31.80 23.93
N GLY A 768 -15.91 31.21 22.83
CA GLY A 768 -15.89 29.74 22.58
C GLY A 768 -15.17 28.94 23.68
N PRO A 769 -15.12 27.60 23.69
CA PRO A 769 -14.83 26.76 24.88
C PRO A 769 -13.41 26.87 25.51
N GLU A 770 -12.60 27.81 25.07
CA GLU A 770 -11.28 28.10 25.66
C GLU A 770 -11.40 28.75 27.05
N LEU A 771 -10.59 28.28 27.99
CA LEU A 771 -10.38 28.89 29.30
C LEU A 771 -9.13 29.76 29.27
N LEU A 772 -9.33 31.07 29.41
CA LEU A 772 -8.25 32.02 29.55
C LEU A 772 -7.88 32.18 31.03
N SER A 773 -6.58 32.05 31.34
CA SER A 773 -6.10 32.13 32.72
C SER A 773 -6.50 33.44 33.40
N GLY A 774 -7.14 33.33 34.56
CA GLY A 774 -7.61 34.46 35.37
C GLY A 774 -8.97 35.02 34.97
N LYS A 775 -9.56 34.59 33.84
CA LYS A 775 -10.91 34.99 33.42
C LYS A 775 -11.93 33.90 33.76
N PRO A 776 -12.83 34.12 34.72
CA PRO A 776 -13.84 33.12 35.07
C PRO A 776 -14.99 33.10 34.06
N ARG A 777 -15.34 31.91 33.57
CA ARG A 777 -16.60 31.68 32.88
C ARG A 777 -17.71 31.58 33.91
N SER A 778 -18.75 32.38 33.75
CA SER A 778 -19.78 32.57 34.77
C SER A 778 -21.16 32.18 34.27
N ASN A 779 -22.05 31.83 35.19
CA ASN A 779 -23.44 31.43 34.92
C ASN A 779 -23.59 30.21 33.99
N LEU A 780 -22.64 29.27 34.04
CA LEU A 780 -22.71 28.03 33.28
C LEU A 780 -23.91 27.19 33.73
N GLU A 781 -24.61 26.66 32.74
CA GLU A 781 -25.75 25.78 32.93
C GLU A 781 -25.72 24.65 31.91
N SER A 782 -25.90 23.43 32.38
CA SER A 782 -25.95 22.27 31.50
C SER A 782 -26.62 21.11 32.21
N THR A 783 -27.46 20.37 31.48
CA THR A 783 -28.08 19.13 31.97
C THR A 783 -27.27 17.88 31.62
N HIS A 784 -26.22 18.01 30.80
CA HIS A 784 -25.47 16.89 30.22
C HIS A 784 -23.94 16.99 30.42
N GLY A 785 -23.48 18.09 31.01
CA GLY A 785 -22.08 18.39 31.20
C GLY A 785 -21.49 19.16 30.02
N GLU A 786 -20.33 19.79 30.22
CA GLU A 786 -19.70 20.66 29.23
C GLU A 786 -18.18 20.48 29.18
N TYR A 787 -17.61 20.74 28.01
CA TYR A 787 -16.20 20.55 27.73
C TYR A 787 -15.50 21.89 27.48
N TYR A 788 -14.31 22.04 28.06
CA TYR A 788 -13.47 23.24 27.99
C TYR A 788 -12.01 22.90 27.76
N TRP A 789 -11.21 23.80 27.20
CA TRP A 789 -9.77 23.55 27.00
C TRP A 789 -8.91 24.76 27.29
N PHE A 790 -7.61 24.57 27.50
CA PHE A 790 -6.65 25.67 27.61
C PHE A 790 -5.23 25.26 27.21
N PHE A 791 -4.45 26.21 26.72
CA PHE A 791 -3.03 26.03 26.47
C PHE A 791 -2.19 26.24 27.75
N VAL A 792 -1.14 25.44 27.93
CA VAL A 792 -0.14 25.61 29.00
C VAL A 792 1.17 26.15 28.41
N PRO A 793 1.46 27.47 28.55
CA PRO A 793 2.67 28.05 28.00
C PRO A 793 3.94 27.56 28.69
N ALA A 794 5.06 27.64 27.95
CA ALA A 794 6.40 27.37 28.49
C ALA A 794 6.68 28.21 29.75
N GLY A 795 7.23 27.56 30.78
CA GLY A 795 7.55 28.19 32.06
C GLY A 795 6.45 28.14 33.12
N THR A 796 5.25 27.63 32.80
CA THR A 796 4.18 27.37 33.77
C THR A 796 4.62 26.30 34.77
N ARG A 797 4.53 26.60 36.07
CA ARG A 797 4.95 25.68 37.15
C ARG A 797 3.77 24.92 37.74
N ALA A 798 2.58 25.49 37.67
CA ALA A 798 1.34 24.82 38.06
C ALA A 798 0.14 25.47 37.37
N PHE A 799 -0.95 24.72 37.23
CA PHE A 799 -2.26 25.30 36.97
C PHE A 799 -3.30 24.84 37.98
N GLU A 800 -4.35 25.63 38.13
CA GLU A 800 -5.45 25.38 39.03
C GLU A 800 -6.78 25.63 38.30
N LEU A 801 -7.71 24.68 38.41
CA LEU A 801 -9.08 24.79 37.92
C LEU A 801 -10.02 24.76 39.12
N ASN A 802 -10.97 25.69 39.16
CA ASN A 802 -11.96 25.80 40.23
C ASN A 802 -13.37 25.98 39.67
N THR A 803 -14.35 25.29 40.26
CA THR A 803 -15.77 25.61 40.08
C THR A 803 -16.41 26.14 41.36
N TRP A 804 -17.36 27.07 41.25
CA TRP A 804 -18.13 27.57 42.40
C TRP A 804 -19.44 28.26 41.99
N GLY A 805 -20.34 28.43 42.96
CA GLY A 805 -21.62 29.13 42.76
C GLY A 805 -22.67 28.25 42.08
N GLY A 806 -23.88 28.77 41.89
CA GLY A 806 -24.96 28.02 41.23
C GLY A 806 -25.58 26.90 42.06
N ARG A 807 -26.32 26.01 41.39
CA ARG A 807 -26.98 24.82 41.94
C ARG A 807 -26.69 23.61 41.03
N GLY A 808 -26.91 22.40 41.55
CA GLY A 808 -26.59 21.15 40.86
C GLY A 808 -25.22 20.59 41.28
N ASP A 809 -24.97 19.34 40.90
CA ASP A 809 -23.69 18.66 41.16
C ASP A 809 -22.85 18.69 39.89
N VAL A 810 -21.58 19.06 39.99
CA VAL A 810 -20.65 19.03 38.84
C VAL A 810 -19.33 18.45 39.27
N ASP A 811 -18.87 17.44 38.54
CA ASP A 811 -17.56 16.82 38.69
C ASP A 811 -16.62 17.43 37.65
N LEU A 812 -15.39 17.73 38.05
CA LEU A 812 -14.36 18.28 37.19
C LEU A 812 -13.36 17.18 36.82
N TYR A 813 -13.09 17.02 35.53
CA TYR A 813 -12.06 16.14 35.01
C TYR A 813 -11.09 16.93 34.14
N VAL A 814 -9.81 16.58 34.15
CA VAL A 814 -8.80 17.20 33.28
C VAL A 814 -7.83 16.16 32.70
N ARG A 815 -7.37 16.39 31.46
CA ARG A 815 -6.42 15.52 30.75
C ARG A 815 -5.60 16.29 29.71
N ASN A 816 -4.32 15.95 29.56
CA ASN A 816 -3.41 16.51 28.55
C ASN A 816 -3.49 15.74 27.21
N ALA A 817 -3.62 14.42 27.28
CA ALA A 817 -3.67 13.54 26.10
C ALA A 817 -5.11 13.39 25.56
N GLY A 818 -5.75 14.51 25.22
CA GLY A 818 -7.13 14.56 24.72
C GLY A 818 -8.20 14.78 25.78
N TRP A 819 -9.48 14.77 25.37
CA TRP A 819 -10.62 15.04 26.22
C TRP A 819 -10.81 13.97 27.31
N PRO A 820 -11.05 14.37 28.58
CA PRO A 820 -11.28 13.40 29.64
C PRO A 820 -12.69 12.80 29.57
N ASP A 821 -12.81 11.55 29.99
CA ASP A 821 -14.09 10.86 30.21
C ASP A 821 -14.16 10.25 31.62
N ALA A 822 -15.25 9.54 31.94
CA ALA A 822 -15.48 8.99 33.28
C ALA A 822 -14.47 7.90 33.70
N SER A 823 -13.78 7.30 32.74
CA SER A 823 -12.80 6.22 32.90
C SER A 823 -11.36 6.63 32.54
N THR A 824 -11.19 7.72 31.79
CA THR A 824 -9.92 8.14 31.19
C THR A 824 -9.67 9.62 31.45
N TYR A 825 -8.85 9.93 32.46
CA TYR A 825 -8.50 11.29 32.87
C TYR A 825 -7.12 11.30 33.54
N ASP A 826 -6.49 12.47 33.59
CA ASP A 826 -5.20 12.63 34.29
C ASP A 826 -5.43 13.03 35.76
N ASP A 827 -6.46 13.84 36.02
CA ASP A 827 -6.86 14.23 37.38
C ASP A 827 -8.37 14.52 37.44
N LEU A 828 -8.96 14.38 38.63
CA LEU A 828 -10.40 14.57 38.87
C LEU A 828 -10.69 15.22 40.22
N SER A 829 -11.79 15.97 40.29
CA SER A 829 -12.42 16.41 41.54
C SER A 829 -13.93 16.17 41.42
N ALA A 830 -14.47 15.32 42.30
CA ALA A 830 -15.86 14.86 42.26
C ALA A 830 -16.48 14.88 43.67
N ARG A 831 -16.73 16.07 44.21
CA ARG A 831 -17.45 16.23 45.48
C ARG A 831 -18.94 16.25 45.16
N ARG A 832 -19.76 15.91 46.15
CA ARG A 832 -21.24 16.00 46.03
C ARG A 832 -21.73 17.44 46.15
N SER A 833 -21.20 18.32 45.32
CA SER A 833 -21.47 19.77 45.24
C SER A 833 -20.81 20.34 43.97
N ASN A 834 -21.25 21.49 43.48
CA ASN A 834 -20.57 22.18 42.38
C ASN A 834 -19.29 22.99 42.75
N ASN A 835 -18.59 22.60 43.80
CA ASN A 835 -17.40 23.30 44.29
C ASN A 835 -16.16 22.41 44.20
N GLU A 836 -15.67 22.28 42.97
CA GLU A 836 -14.55 21.42 42.58
C GLU A 836 -13.25 22.18 42.48
N ARG A 837 -12.14 21.48 42.72
CA ARG A 837 -10.80 22.06 42.67
C ARG A 837 -9.75 21.04 42.26
N ILE A 838 -9.10 21.28 41.13
CA ILE A 838 -7.94 20.51 40.64
C ILE A 838 -6.70 21.41 40.63
N VAL A 839 -5.56 20.88 41.09
CA VAL A 839 -4.26 21.57 41.04
C VAL A 839 -3.20 20.63 40.48
N VAL A 840 -2.72 20.92 39.27
CA VAL A 840 -1.65 20.15 38.62
C VAL A 840 -0.34 20.90 38.76
N ARG A 841 0.69 20.24 39.31
CA ARG A 841 2.04 20.79 39.49
C ARG A 841 2.99 20.19 38.46
N ASN A 842 3.88 21.02 37.91
CA ASN A 842 4.76 20.68 36.78
C ASN A 842 3.99 20.12 35.59
N PRO A 843 3.00 20.86 35.04
CA PRO A 843 2.24 20.39 33.88
C PRO A 843 3.15 20.23 32.66
N ASN A 844 2.73 19.40 31.70
CA ASN A 844 3.37 19.38 30.39
C ASN A 844 3.21 20.77 29.77
N VAL A 845 4.32 21.43 29.44
CA VAL A 845 4.31 22.78 28.88
C VAL A 845 4.43 22.74 27.36
N GLY A 846 3.93 23.78 26.68
CA GLY A 846 3.88 23.82 25.22
C GLY A 846 2.80 22.90 24.63
N THR A 847 1.76 22.58 25.40
CA THR A 847 0.69 21.65 25.02
C THR A 847 -0.65 22.09 25.62
N TYR A 848 -1.75 21.48 25.15
CA TYR A 848 -3.11 21.77 25.55
C TYR A 848 -3.59 20.80 26.63
N TYR A 849 -4.44 21.29 27.53
CA TYR A 849 -5.19 20.47 28.48
C TYR A 849 -6.68 20.64 28.23
N HIS A 850 -7.41 19.54 28.36
CA HIS A 850 -8.83 19.41 28.12
C HIS A 850 -9.55 19.13 29.44
N VAL A 851 -10.72 19.73 29.61
CA VAL A 851 -11.49 19.78 30.85
C VAL A 851 -12.92 19.34 30.56
N TRP A 852 -13.47 18.52 31.43
CA TRP A 852 -14.87 18.14 31.39
C TRP A 852 -15.55 18.47 32.71
N LEU A 853 -16.63 19.24 32.63
CA LEU A 853 -17.61 19.43 33.69
C LEU A 853 -18.71 18.40 33.52
N LYS A 854 -18.58 17.25 34.19
CA LYS A 854 -19.58 16.18 34.17
C LYS A 854 -20.70 16.49 35.17
N THR A 855 -21.94 16.17 34.81
CA THR A 855 -23.08 16.18 35.74
C THR A 855 -24.01 15.01 35.47
N ASP A 856 -24.61 14.43 36.52
CA ASP A 856 -25.58 13.33 36.40
C ASP A 856 -27.04 13.81 36.56
N GLY A 857 -27.26 15.09 36.85
CA GLY A 857 -28.60 15.66 37.12
C GLY A 857 -28.75 17.13 36.76
N GLY A 858 -27.78 17.69 36.04
CA GLY A 858 -27.70 19.08 35.62
C GLY A 858 -27.19 20.06 36.68
N TYR A 859 -26.63 21.16 36.19
CA TYR A 859 -26.24 22.32 36.98
C TYR A 859 -26.68 23.62 36.32
N SER A 860 -26.82 24.68 37.13
CA SER A 860 -27.15 26.02 36.64
C SER A 860 -26.50 27.09 37.50
N GLY A 861 -26.03 28.16 36.85
CA GLY A 861 -25.37 29.28 37.53
C GLY A 861 -23.96 28.97 38.07
N VAL A 862 -23.30 27.90 37.59
CA VAL A 862 -21.95 27.50 38.03
C VAL A 862 -20.90 28.39 37.36
N ASN A 863 -19.81 28.69 38.06
CA ASN A 863 -18.68 29.41 37.48
C ASN A 863 -17.47 28.48 37.39
N LEU A 864 -16.65 28.60 36.35
CA LEU A 864 -15.41 27.85 36.11
C LEU A 864 -14.25 28.82 35.87
N GLN A 865 -13.11 28.60 36.52
CA GLN A 865 -11.92 29.44 36.30
C GLN A 865 -10.63 28.62 36.25
N LEU A 866 -9.81 28.95 35.26
CA LEU A 866 -8.41 28.53 35.16
C LEU A 866 -7.48 29.58 35.79
N THR A 867 -6.44 29.14 36.49
CA THR A 867 -5.32 29.97 36.94
C THR A 867 -3.99 29.28 36.66
N LEU A 868 -3.19 29.81 35.74
CA LEU A 868 -1.80 29.40 35.50
C LEU A 868 -0.85 30.16 36.46
N ARG A 869 0.19 29.49 36.98
CA ARG A 869 1.16 30.04 37.95
C ARG A 869 2.62 29.70 37.66
#